data_AF-A0A8T2P3V4-F1
#
_entry.id   AF-A0A8T2P3V4-F1
#
_cell.length_a   1.000
_cell.length_b   1.000
_cell.length_c   1.000
_cell.angle_alpha   90.00
_cell.angle_beta   90.00
_cell.angle_gamma   90.00
#
_symmetry.space_group_name_H-M   'P 1'
#
loop_
_entity.id
_entity.type
_entity.pdbx_description
1 polymer ?
#
loop_
_entity_poly.entity_id
_entity_poly.type
_entity_poly.pdbx_seq_one_letter_code
_entity_poly.pdbx_strand_id
1 'polypeptide(L)'
;MIWAQAQGQLSDLLTQELPAESASPERDRVVFFQRLVTLYVRYVRTFRQLEEAYDQIVHPQKRRVIRDVLDGVMGRVLELKNEMVEKEFSEYHYMDDVIQDLKLTPADIEVPIPRYFRSECSQVLRERREMLSDILRRMEQAEKPKDLGAPPLSFEEAIKLIQVSERARQGRLRAKFMKAIKQDEERLRRTKDRDLESAIISNAAVHIQRVWKGYQQRKKTKREREEEMVFLGMALSSAVSQPSSAVLEAQSNEVRRRQKQNKHEEDFQKATIVITDQLRDVEGPDMKETMKDHIRQWFFECHDKTGSFPDYPDEEDGGSALIFAEKTPQQLMEELAAKEEEEEIKKQKGKDDKKDKGKKDKGKVEEVDELMRQELANWKLAIEKDKGGKTKSNAKKKKGSKSGKKKKKDKDLTADRSIESLYQELVEQGLLKQGKTINLEDYIGDYSYLGTTLRQTDIEPMPSLSDVRQVIALYAVLPLGSQAVHEKAPLVKAMLLAGPAGVGKKMLVHAICQETGANLFDLSPLNLAGKYPGKAGLQMMLHMVFKVARIMQPSVVWIGDAEKVFYKKVPKEEKELDPKRLKKDLPKILKSIKSEDRVLIVGTSQNPFNADIKSLCKVYSKIILIPRPDYASRFIMWKHLIIQNGGEVTGALDLSSLAKISDGYTQGHMVQVIQTVLTERRLQQLNKRPLTSSEFVTPLAKTDPVFQDEEEALKNWYAKTPQGKKRAKAASGKEGEEESPPKGAKAANKKGKK
;
A
#
# COMPACT_ATOMS: atom_id res chain seq x y z
N MET A 1 24.56 -22.58 4.14
CA MET A 1 24.45 -22.95 2.72
C MET A 1 23.64 -21.92 1.93
N ILE A 2 22.36 -21.69 2.22
CA ILE A 2 21.46 -20.80 1.43
C ILE A 2 22.10 -19.44 1.08
N TRP A 3 22.65 -18.70 2.06
CA TRP A 3 23.36 -17.44 1.79
C TRP A 3 24.48 -17.56 0.73
N ALA A 4 25.34 -18.58 0.84
CA ALA A 4 26.46 -18.76 -0.09
C ALA A 4 25.97 -19.09 -1.51
N GLN A 5 24.87 -19.83 -1.63
CA GLN A 5 24.22 -20.10 -2.91
C GLN A 5 23.63 -18.81 -3.51
N ALA A 6 22.90 -18.02 -2.72
CA ALA A 6 22.32 -16.75 -3.16
C ALA A 6 23.41 -15.73 -3.54
N GLN A 7 24.49 -15.65 -2.78
CA GLN A 7 25.66 -14.81 -3.08
C GLN A 7 26.35 -15.25 -4.39
N GLY A 8 26.50 -16.55 -4.63
CA GLY A 8 27.02 -17.09 -5.89
C GLY A 8 26.14 -16.69 -7.08
N GLN A 9 24.82 -16.95 -7.00
CA GLN A 9 23.86 -16.59 -8.04
C GLN A 9 23.84 -15.08 -8.33
N LEU A 10 23.92 -14.24 -7.29
CA LEU A 10 24.01 -12.79 -7.46
C LEU A 10 25.32 -12.38 -8.15
N SER A 11 26.44 -13.02 -7.80
CA SER A 11 27.74 -12.75 -8.43
C SER A 11 27.72 -13.12 -9.91
N ASP A 12 27.17 -14.30 -10.26
CA ASP A 12 26.99 -14.76 -11.64
C ASP A 12 26.11 -13.82 -12.46
N LEU A 13 25.05 -13.26 -11.85
CA LEU A 13 24.16 -12.29 -12.49
C LEU A 13 24.84 -10.95 -12.73
N LEU A 14 25.57 -10.43 -11.75
CA LEU A 14 26.33 -9.19 -11.89
C LEU A 14 27.40 -9.30 -12.99
N THR A 15 28.06 -10.45 -13.12
CA THR A 15 29.00 -10.72 -14.24
C THR A 15 28.30 -10.76 -15.61
N GLN A 16 27.02 -11.16 -15.67
CA GLN A 16 26.23 -11.19 -16.93
C GLN A 16 25.65 -9.81 -17.33
N GLU A 17 25.39 -8.92 -16.36
CA GLU A 17 24.92 -7.55 -16.60
C GLU A 17 26.05 -6.55 -16.79
N LEU A 18 27.21 -6.76 -16.14
CA LEU A 18 28.41 -5.92 -16.22
C LEU A 18 29.59 -6.71 -16.84
N PRO A 19 29.51 -7.12 -18.13
CA PRO A 19 30.64 -7.73 -18.81
C PRO A 19 31.81 -6.74 -18.95
N ALA A 20 33.03 -7.26 -18.98
CA ALA A 20 34.26 -6.46 -19.09
C ALA A 20 34.37 -5.67 -20.42
N GLU A 21 33.66 -6.11 -21.46
CA GLU A 21 33.52 -5.42 -22.74
C GLU A 21 32.04 -5.06 -22.97
N SER A 22 31.77 -3.88 -23.52
CA SER A 22 30.40 -3.44 -23.81
C SER A 22 29.80 -4.27 -24.94
N ALA A 23 28.81 -5.10 -24.61
CA ALA A 23 28.09 -5.92 -25.58
C ALA A 23 27.48 -5.06 -26.70
N SER A 24 27.56 -5.54 -27.94
CA SER A 24 26.89 -4.90 -29.08
C SER A 24 25.38 -4.80 -28.85
N PRO A 25 24.71 -3.69 -29.22
CA PRO A 25 23.28 -3.56 -29.04
C PRO A 25 22.52 -4.63 -29.84
N GLU A 26 21.79 -5.47 -29.12
CA GLU A 26 20.99 -6.55 -29.68
C GLU A 26 19.95 -5.98 -30.66
N ARG A 27 19.95 -6.48 -31.90
CA ARG A 27 19.09 -5.93 -32.97
C ARG A 27 17.70 -6.55 -32.99
N ASP A 28 17.58 -7.79 -32.50
CA ASP A 28 16.30 -8.47 -32.39
C ASP A 28 15.62 -8.12 -31.07
N ARG A 29 14.39 -7.58 -31.16
CA ARG A 29 13.56 -7.22 -30.01
C ARG A 29 13.12 -8.44 -29.21
N VAL A 30 12.91 -9.59 -29.86
CA VAL A 30 12.46 -10.82 -29.21
C VAL A 30 13.59 -11.39 -28.36
N VAL A 31 14.79 -11.52 -28.92
CA VAL A 31 16.00 -11.99 -28.21
C VAL A 31 16.36 -11.04 -27.06
N PHE A 32 16.32 -9.73 -27.29
CA PHE A 32 16.53 -8.73 -26.25
C PHE A 32 15.53 -8.87 -25.09
N PHE A 33 14.24 -9.02 -25.41
CA PHE A 33 13.20 -9.16 -24.38
C PHE A 33 13.31 -10.49 -23.63
N GLN A 34 13.60 -11.60 -24.32
CA GLN A 34 13.81 -12.91 -23.69
C GLN A 34 15.01 -12.89 -22.73
N ARG A 35 16.11 -12.21 -23.07
CA ARG A 35 17.25 -11.98 -22.16
C ARG A 35 16.81 -11.19 -20.92
N LEU A 36 16.00 -10.15 -21.10
CA LEU A 36 15.54 -9.28 -20.01
C LEU A 36 14.55 -10.00 -19.07
N VAL A 37 13.62 -10.79 -19.63
CA VAL A 37 12.76 -11.73 -18.87
C VAL A 37 13.61 -12.73 -18.08
N THR A 38 14.63 -13.32 -18.69
CA THR A 38 15.50 -14.31 -18.05
C THR A 38 16.27 -13.70 -16.88
N LEU A 39 16.79 -12.48 -17.03
CA LEU A 39 17.42 -11.73 -15.93
C LEU A 39 16.42 -11.46 -14.80
N TYR A 40 15.22 -10.95 -15.12
CA TYR A 40 14.16 -10.70 -14.14
C TYR A 40 13.83 -11.95 -13.32
N VAL A 41 13.57 -13.09 -13.98
CA VAL A 41 13.25 -14.37 -13.32
C VAL A 41 14.38 -14.83 -12.40
N ARG A 42 15.64 -14.72 -12.83
CA ARG A 42 16.81 -15.08 -12.01
C ARG A 42 17.00 -14.14 -10.82
N TYR A 43 16.76 -12.84 -10.97
CA TYR A 43 16.79 -11.90 -9.85
C TYR A 43 15.65 -12.14 -8.86
N VAL A 44 14.43 -12.46 -9.30
CA VAL A 44 13.32 -12.84 -8.41
C VAL A 44 13.63 -14.14 -7.65
N ARG A 45 14.25 -15.13 -8.29
CA ARG A 45 14.74 -16.34 -7.60
C ARG A 45 15.79 -16.00 -6.55
N THR A 46 16.76 -15.17 -6.89
CA THR A 46 17.82 -14.71 -5.97
C THR A 46 17.20 -13.94 -4.80
N PHE A 47 16.21 -13.08 -5.05
CA PHE A 47 15.44 -12.34 -4.05
C PHE A 47 14.77 -13.29 -3.04
N ARG A 48 14.07 -14.34 -3.50
CA ARG A 48 13.48 -15.36 -2.62
C ARG A 48 14.52 -16.08 -1.75
N GLN A 49 15.66 -16.46 -2.32
CA GLN A 49 16.75 -17.09 -1.54
C GLN A 49 17.38 -16.15 -0.51
N LEU A 50 17.50 -14.86 -0.82
CA LEU A 50 18.00 -13.84 0.12
C LEU A 50 17.00 -13.55 1.24
N GLU A 51 15.69 -13.55 0.95
CA GLU A 51 14.62 -13.42 1.95
C GLU A 51 14.66 -14.59 2.94
N GLU A 52 14.75 -15.83 2.42
CA GLU A 52 14.91 -17.02 3.26
C GLU A 52 16.22 -16.98 4.06
N ALA A 53 17.34 -16.57 3.45
CA ALA A 53 18.61 -16.43 4.16
C ALA A 53 18.52 -15.40 5.30
N TYR A 54 17.87 -14.27 5.07
CA TYR A 54 17.61 -13.24 6.09
C TYR A 54 16.76 -13.81 7.24
N ASP A 55 15.64 -14.48 6.94
CA ASP A 55 14.78 -15.08 7.96
C ASP A 55 15.47 -16.19 8.77
N GLN A 56 16.31 -17.01 8.14
CA GLN A 56 17.01 -18.11 8.80
C GLN A 56 18.14 -17.63 9.74
N ILE A 57 18.74 -16.47 9.47
CA ILE A 57 19.89 -15.97 10.24
C ILE A 57 19.45 -15.26 11.53
N VAL A 58 20.09 -15.61 12.64
CA VAL A 58 19.81 -15.09 14.00
C VAL A 58 20.85 -14.05 14.44
N HIS A 59 21.88 -13.77 13.64
CA HIS A 59 22.97 -12.85 14.01
C HIS A 59 22.68 -11.41 13.54
N PRO A 60 22.52 -10.41 14.43
CA PRO A 60 22.08 -9.05 14.09
C PRO A 60 22.89 -8.38 12.97
N GLN A 61 24.22 -8.28 13.12
CA GLN A 61 25.08 -7.63 12.12
C GLN A 61 24.94 -8.27 10.72
N LYS A 62 24.95 -9.61 10.64
CA LYS A 62 24.78 -10.33 9.36
C LYS A 62 23.41 -10.08 8.74
N ARG A 63 22.34 -10.01 9.53
CA ARG A 63 20.99 -9.66 9.03
C ARG A 63 20.97 -8.29 8.37
N ARG A 64 21.64 -7.27 8.96
CA ARG A 64 21.70 -5.92 8.37
C ARG A 64 22.43 -5.89 7.03
N VAL A 65 23.60 -6.54 6.94
CA VAL A 65 24.33 -6.67 5.65
C VAL A 65 23.46 -7.37 4.58
N ILE A 66 22.76 -8.44 4.96
CA ILE A 66 21.89 -9.18 4.03
C ILE A 66 20.67 -8.33 3.62
N ARG A 67 20.08 -7.56 4.53
CA ARG A 67 19.00 -6.61 4.24
C ARG A 67 19.45 -5.57 3.22
N ASP A 68 20.63 -5.00 3.36
CA ASP A 68 21.12 -3.96 2.45
C ASP A 68 21.36 -4.54 1.02
N VAL A 69 21.79 -5.82 0.92
CA VAL A 69 21.87 -6.56 -0.35
C VAL A 69 20.46 -6.88 -0.90
N LEU A 70 19.52 -7.26 -0.03
CA LEU A 70 18.12 -7.55 -0.36
C LEU A 70 17.42 -6.30 -0.93
N ASP A 71 17.64 -5.13 -0.33
CA ASP A 71 17.19 -3.82 -0.83
C ASP A 71 17.78 -3.51 -2.22
N GLY A 72 19.06 -3.83 -2.44
CA GLY A 72 19.70 -3.69 -3.75
C GLY A 72 19.07 -4.58 -4.83
N VAL A 73 18.85 -5.86 -4.52
CA VAL A 73 18.20 -6.81 -5.44
C VAL A 73 16.74 -6.41 -5.72
N MET A 74 15.99 -5.96 -4.70
CA MET A 74 14.64 -5.42 -4.91
C MET A 74 14.63 -4.20 -5.85
N GLY A 75 15.60 -3.29 -5.69
CA GLY A 75 15.81 -2.18 -6.62
C GLY A 75 15.99 -2.66 -8.06
N ARG A 76 16.90 -3.61 -8.30
CA ARG A 76 17.17 -4.15 -9.65
C ARG A 76 15.97 -4.89 -10.25
N VAL A 77 15.20 -5.63 -9.45
CA VAL A 77 13.94 -6.28 -9.88
C VAL A 77 12.92 -5.23 -10.36
N LEU A 78 12.84 -4.06 -9.71
CA LEU A 78 11.94 -2.97 -10.09
C LEU A 78 12.42 -2.19 -11.31
N GLU A 79 13.74 -1.98 -11.44
CA GLU A 79 14.36 -1.43 -12.66
C GLU A 79 14.06 -2.32 -13.86
N LEU A 80 14.42 -3.61 -13.79
CA LEU A 80 14.14 -4.58 -14.86
C LEU A 80 12.65 -4.62 -15.19
N LYS A 81 11.76 -4.66 -14.19
CA LYS A 81 10.31 -4.59 -14.43
C LYS A 81 9.92 -3.31 -15.19
N ASN A 82 10.49 -2.16 -14.85
CA ASN A 82 10.19 -0.91 -15.56
C ASN A 82 10.77 -0.90 -16.98
N GLU A 83 11.98 -1.44 -17.18
CA GLU A 83 12.55 -1.65 -18.52
C GLU A 83 11.62 -2.52 -19.37
N MET A 84 11.11 -3.65 -18.85
CA MET A 84 10.10 -4.48 -19.53
C MET A 84 8.85 -3.67 -19.94
N VAL A 85 8.33 -2.85 -19.03
CA VAL A 85 7.11 -2.04 -19.25
C VAL A 85 7.33 -0.98 -20.33
N GLU A 86 8.52 -0.40 -20.38
CA GLU A 86 8.88 0.61 -21.37
C GLU A 86 9.10 0.03 -22.77
N LYS A 87 9.47 -1.26 -22.88
CA LYS A 87 9.68 -1.94 -24.17
C LYS A 87 8.39 -2.58 -24.73
N GLU A 88 7.61 -3.28 -23.91
CA GLU A 88 6.33 -3.89 -24.35
C GLU A 88 5.12 -2.94 -24.29
N PHE A 89 5.25 -1.79 -23.62
CA PHE A 89 4.12 -0.92 -23.29
C PHE A 89 3.00 -1.66 -22.54
N SER A 90 3.38 -2.54 -21.61
CA SER A 90 2.48 -3.34 -20.76
C SER A 90 2.91 -3.34 -19.32
N GLU A 91 1.94 -3.37 -18.39
CA GLU A 91 2.21 -3.65 -16.97
C GLU A 91 2.27 -5.17 -16.71
N TYR A 92 1.64 -5.96 -17.57
CA TYR A 92 1.54 -7.42 -17.51
C TYR A 92 2.40 -8.07 -18.59
N HIS A 93 3.19 -9.05 -18.18
CA HIS A 93 4.19 -9.75 -18.98
C HIS A 93 4.06 -11.24 -18.65
N TYR A 94 3.92 -12.08 -19.68
CA TYR A 94 3.74 -13.51 -19.52
C TYR A 94 5.07 -14.19 -19.84
N MET A 95 5.51 -15.09 -18.97
CA MET A 95 6.88 -15.63 -18.98
C MET A 95 6.93 -17.13 -19.27
N ASP A 96 5.78 -17.74 -19.57
CA ASP A 96 5.50 -19.19 -19.58
C ASP A 96 6.64 -20.01 -20.20
N ASP A 97 7.07 -19.64 -21.41
CA ASP A 97 8.17 -20.26 -22.15
C ASP A 97 9.48 -20.27 -21.35
N VAL A 98 9.84 -19.15 -20.71
CA VAL A 98 11.06 -19.01 -19.88
C VAL A 98 10.91 -19.74 -18.53
N ILE A 99 9.70 -19.82 -17.96
CA ILE A 99 9.43 -20.65 -16.78
C ILE A 99 9.69 -22.12 -17.12
N GLN A 100 9.19 -22.57 -18.27
CA GLN A 100 9.35 -23.93 -18.77
C GLN A 100 10.80 -24.26 -19.11
N ASP A 101 11.52 -23.38 -19.83
CA ASP A 101 12.94 -23.54 -20.16
C ASP A 101 13.82 -23.67 -18.91
N LEU A 102 13.56 -22.86 -17.88
CA LEU A 102 14.27 -22.89 -16.61
C LEU A 102 13.80 -24.01 -15.65
N LYS A 103 12.78 -24.78 -16.05
CA LYS A 103 12.14 -25.85 -15.25
C LYS A 103 11.66 -25.36 -13.88
N LEU A 104 11.10 -24.15 -13.84
CA LEU A 104 10.54 -23.51 -12.66
C LEU A 104 9.02 -23.75 -12.59
N THR A 105 8.43 -23.38 -11.46
CA THR A 105 6.98 -23.26 -11.29
C THR A 105 6.61 -21.77 -11.16
N PRO A 106 5.35 -21.37 -11.42
CA PRO A 106 4.93 -19.98 -11.21
C PRO A 106 5.13 -19.49 -9.76
N ALA A 107 5.05 -20.40 -8.77
CA ALA A 107 5.31 -20.10 -7.37
C ALA A 107 6.77 -19.66 -7.10
N ASP A 108 7.73 -20.05 -7.94
CA ASP A 108 9.14 -19.63 -7.83
C ASP A 108 9.38 -18.19 -8.32
N ILE A 109 8.43 -17.61 -9.06
CA ILE A 109 8.50 -16.27 -9.69
C ILE A 109 7.54 -15.29 -9.01
N GLU A 110 6.73 -15.77 -8.06
CA GLU A 110 6.02 -14.89 -7.13
C GLU A 110 7.01 -14.05 -6.33
N VAL A 111 6.82 -12.73 -6.37
CA VAL A 111 7.64 -11.74 -5.68
C VAL A 111 7.29 -11.80 -4.19
N PRO A 112 8.21 -12.26 -3.31
CA PRO A 112 7.92 -12.35 -1.88
C PRO A 112 7.80 -10.95 -1.26
N ILE A 113 6.99 -10.84 -0.21
CA ILE A 113 6.96 -9.65 0.64
C ILE A 113 7.96 -9.86 1.77
N PRO A 114 9.03 -9.06 1.89
CA PRO A 114 10.04 -9.30 2.91
C PRO A 114 9.47 -9.19 4.33
N ARG A 115 9.71 -10.22 5.14
CA ARG A 115 9.17 -10.30 6.52
C ARG A 115 9.60 -9.12 7.41
N TYR A 116 10.75 -8.51 7.12
CA TYR A 116 11.29 -7.40 7.92
C TYR A 116 10.46 -6.12 7.84
N PHE A 117 9.72 -5.88 6.75
CA PHE A 117 8.78 -4.76 6.63
C PHE A 117 7.79 -4.74 7.80
N ARG A 118 7.34 -5.92 8.24
CA ARG A 118 6.44 -6.06 9.39
C ARG A 118 7.19 -6.15 10.71
N SER A 119 8.32 -6.86 10.80
CA SER A 119 9.00 -7.08 12.09
C SER A 119 9.68 -5.82 12.62
N GLU A 120 10.42 -5.09 11.77
CA GLU A 120 11.17 -3.89 12.19
C GLU A 120 10.22 -2.74 12.55
N CYS A 121 9.09 -2.60 11.86
CA CYS A 121 8.05 -1.62 12.21
C CYS A 121 7.04 -2.10 13.28
N SER A 122 7.12 -3.35 13.76
CA SER A 122 6.04 -3.99 14.54
C SER A 122 5.61 -3.25 15.80
N GLN A 123 6.55 -2.57 16.48
CA GLN A 123 6.26 -1.73 17.64
C GLN A 123 5.55 -0.43 17.23
N VAL A 124 6.11 0.32 16.28
CA VAL A 124 5.53 1.57 15.75
C VAL A 124 4.11 1.35 15.21
N LEU A 125 3.86 0.21 14.56
CA LEU A 125 2.53 -0.16 14.06
C LEU A 125 1.53 -0.51 15.17
N ARG A 126 2.02 -0.99 16.32
CA ARG A 126 1.20 -1.25 17.50
C ARG A 126 0.83 0.05 18.18
N GLU A 127 1.81 0.91 18.46
CA GLU A 127 1.62 2.23 19.07
C GLU A 127 0.67 3.12 18.24
N ARG A 128 0.84 3.15 16.90
CA ARG A 128 -0.08 3.85 15.99
C ARG A 128 -1.51 3.27 16.03
N ARG A 129 -1.65 1.95 16.13
CA ARG A 129 -2.96 1.27 16.19
C ARG A 129 -3.65 1.53 17.52
N GLU A 130 -2.90 1.52 18.63
CA GLU A 130 -3.38 1.86 19.96
C GLU A 130 -3.85 3.32 20.01
N MET A 131 -3.03 4.27 19.55
CA MET A 131 -3.39 5.69 19.40
C MET A 131 -4.69 5.89 18.60
N LEU A 132 -4.82 5.26 17.43
CA LEU A 132 -6.07 5.29 16.64
C LEU A 132 -7.25 4.73 17.41
N SER A 133 -7.09 3.59 18.07
CA SER A 133 -8.16 2.94 18.82
C SER A 133 -8.62 3.76 20.04
N ASP A 134 -7.70 4.45 20.72
CA ASP A 134 -8.03 5.33 21.84
C ASP A 134 -8.76 6.60 21.38
N ILE A 135 -8.38 7.19 20.23
CA ILE A 135 -9.11 8.32 19.63
C ILE A 135 -10.53 7.89 19.24
N LEU A 136 -10.66 6.76 18.53
CA LEU A 136 -11.97 6.22 18.14
C LEU A 136 -12.83 5.87 19.36
N ARG A 137 -12.27 5.28 20.42
CA ARG A 137 -13.00 5.01 21.67
C ARG A 137 -13.47 6.29 22.36
N ARG A 138 -12.68 7.37 22.33
CA ARG A 138 -13.10 8.69 22.85
C ARG A 138 -14.24 9.27 22.03
N MET A 139 -14.23 9.11 20.70
CA MET A 139 -15.34 9.51 19.83
C MET A 139 -16.61 8.71 20.14
N GLU A 140 -16.54 7.37 20.19
CA GLU A 140 -17.69 6.51 20.53
C GLU A 140 -18.27 6.85 21.91
N GLN A 141 -17.43 7.25 22.88
CA GLN A 141 -17.87 7.71 24.20
C GLN A 141 -18.54 9.09 24.18
N ALA A 142 -18.18 9.96 23.23
CA ALA A 142 -18.84 11.26 23.00
C ALA A 142 -20.11 11.14 22.14
N GLU A 143 -20.18 10.16 21.23
CA GLU A 143 -21.36 9.83 20.42
C GLU A 143 -22.37 8.95 21.14
N LYS A 144 -22.04 8.37 22.31
CA LYS A 144 -23.07 7.82 23.20
C LYS A 144 -24.10 8.92 23.45
N PRO A 145 -25.37 8.73 23.06
CA PRO A 145 -26.38 9.70 23.40
C PRO A 145 -26.42 9.80 24.92
N LYS A 146 -26.30 11.02 25.45
CA LYS A 146 -26.90 11.33 26.77
C LYS A 146 -28.30 10.75 26.71
N ASP A 147 -28.66 9.88 27.66
CA ASP A 147 -29.90 9.11 27.62
C ASP A 147 -31.09 10.00 27.23
N LEU A 148 -31.42 9.99 25.93
CA LEU A 148 -32.66 10.50 25.40
C LEU A 148 -33.66 9.45 25.81
N GLY A 149 -34.20 9.65 27.01
CA GLY A 149 -35.06 8.69 27.70
C GLY A 149 -36.02 8.06 26.72
N ALA A 150 -36.02 6.73 26.70
CA ALA A 150 -36.65 5.94 25.64
C ALA A 150 -38.03 6.52 25.28
N PRO A 151 -38.35 6.67 23.96
CA PRO A 151 -39.60 7.28 23.54
C PRO A 151 -40.75 6.63 24.30
N PRO A 152 -41.67 7.41 24.89
CA PRO A 152 -42.67 6.87 25.79
C PRO A 152 -43.45 5.77 25.07
N LEU A 153 -43.33 4.54 25.59
CA LEU A 153 -43.97 3.34 25.05
C LEU A 153 -45.43 3.66 24.70
N SER A 154 -45.81 3.42 23.45
CA SER A 154 -47.19 3.71 23.04
C SER A 154 -48.15 2.89 23.89
N PHE A 155 -49.34 3.46 24.18
CA PHE A 155 -50.32 2.81 25.05
C PHE A 155 -50.68 1.39 24.55
N GLU A 156 -50.72 1.19 23.23
CA GLU A 156 -50.91 -0.14 22.64
C GLU A 156 -49.74 -1.11 22.84
N GLU A 157 -48.50 -0.65 22.74
CA GLU A 157 -47.32 -1.48 22.99
C GLU A 157 -47.21 -1.85 24.45
N ALA A 158 -47.49 -0.92 25.36
CA ALA A 158 -47.60 -1.18 26.79
C ALA A 158 -48.67 -2.24 27.10
N ILE A 159 -49.87 -2.13 26.50
CA ILE A 159 -50.92 -3.15 26.61
C ILE A 159 -50.46 -4.49 26.05
N LYS A 160 -49.86 -4.54 24.87
CA LYS A 160 -49.35 -5.79 24.26
C LYS A 160 -48.30 -6.44 25.16
N LEU A 161 -47.40 -5.67 25.76
CA LEU A 161 -46.33 -6.16 26.63
C LEU A 161 -46.86 -6.66 27.99
N ILE A 162 -47.87 -5.97 28.57
CA ILE A 162 -48.62 -6.45 29.74
C ILE A 162 -49.39 -7.74 29.42
N GLN A 163 -50.07 -7.82 28.27
CA GLN A 163 -50.80 -9.03 27.86
C GLN A 163 -49.89 -10.22 27.53
N VAL A 164 -48.67 -9.99 27.03
CA VAL A 164 -47.67 -11.04 26.80
C VAL A 164 -47.09 -11.52 28.12
N SER A 165 -46.73 -10.61 29.03
CA SER A 165 -46.20 -10.96 30.35
C SER A 165 -47.23 -11.65 31.25
N GLU A 166 -48.51 -11.25 31.21
CA GLU A 166 -49.59 -11.95 31.92
C GLU A 166 -49.91 -13.31 31.28
N ARG A 167 -49.94 -13.44 29.95
CA ARG A 167 -50.04 -14.76 29.29
C ARG A 167 -48.88 -15.68 29.70
N ALA A 168 -47.66 -15.16 29.80
CA ALA A 168 -46.52 -15.91 30.30
C ALA A 168 -46.66 -16.28 31.80
N ARG A 169 -47.22 -15.40 32.64
CA ARG A 169 -47.51 -15.68 34.05
C ARG A 169 -48.57 -16.78 34.20
N GLN A 170 -49.67 -16.67 33.48
CA GLN A 170 -50.74 -17.69 33.42
C GLN A 170 -50.22 -19.03 32.90
N GLY A 171 -49.37 -19.03 31.86
CA GLY A 171 -48.69 -20.22 31.36
C GLY A 171 -47.82 -20.89 32.42
N ARG A 172 -47.01 -20.11 33.16
CA ARG A 172 -46.21 -20.62 34.29
C ARG A 172 -47.09 -21.17 35.42
N LEU A 173 -48.20 -20.51 35.74
CA LEU A 173 -49.12 -20.94 36.80
C LEU A 173 -49.81 -22.28 36.43
N ARG A 174 -50.35 -22.37 35.20
CA ARG A 174 -50.94 -23.61 34.66
C ARG A 174 -49.91 -24.74 34.58
N ALA A 175 -48.69 -24.47 34.14
CA ALA A 175 -47.62 -25.47 34.13
C ALA A 175 -47.30 -25.99 35.55
N LYS A 176 -47.29 -25.11 36.56
CA LYS A 176 -47.08 -25.49 37.96
C LYS A 176 -48.24 -26.34 38.51
N PHE A 177 -49.47 -25.99 38.15
CA PHE A 177 -50.69 -26.74 38.54
C PHE A 177 -50.77 -28.12 37.87
N MET A 178 -50.55 -28.21 36.55
CA MET A 178 -50.51 -29.49 35.81
C MET A 178 -49.36 -30.39 36.30
N LYS A 179 -48.22 -29.81 36.71
CA LYS A 179 -47.13 -30.56 37.33
C LYS A 179 -47.50 -31.11 38.71
N ALA A 180 -48.29 -30.38 39.50
CA ALA A 180 -48.82 -30.87 40.79
C ALA A 180 -49.82 -32.02 40.59
N ILE A 181 -50.79 -31.88 39.66
CA ILE A 181 -51.73 -32.96 39.30
C ILE A 181 -50.97 -34.21 38.88
N LYS A 182 -49.97 -34.08 38.00
CA LYS A 182 -49.15 -35.21 37.56
C LYS A 182 -48.38 -35.87 38.72
N GLN A 183 -47.90 -35.08 39.69
CA GLN A 183 -47.20 -35.61 40.86
C GLN A 183 -48.13 -36.35 41.83
N ASP A 184 -49.37 -35.90 42.01
CA ASP A 184 -50.35 -36.61 42.82
C ASP A 184 -50.91 -37.84 42.10
N GLU A 185 -51.05 -37.81 40.78
CA GLU A 185 -51.36 -38.99 39.97
C GLU A 185 -50.23 -40.03 40.02
N GLU A 186 -48.96 -39.60 39.94
CA GLU A 186 -47.79 -40.47 40.15
C GLU A 186 -47.73 -41.03 41.58
N ARG A 187 -48.13 -40.28 42.62
CA ARG A 187 -48.26 -40.77 44.00
C ARG A 187 -49.35 -41.82 44.15
N LEU A 188 -50.52 -41.60 43.55
CA LEU A 188 -51.65 -42.54 43.54
C LEU A 188 -51.35 -43.83 42.76
N ARG A 189 -50.50 -43.76 41.72
CA ARG A 189 -49.98 -44.94 41.01
C ARG A 189 -48.96 -45.69 41.89
N ARG A 190 -48.05 -44.99 42.57
CA ARG A 190 -47.05 -45.58 43.49
C ARG A 190 -47.64 -46.27 44.74
N THR A 191 -48.90 -45.98 45.10
CA THR A 191 -49.60 -46.70 46.18
C THR A 191 -50.37 -47.93 45.71
N LYS A 192 -50.51 -48.18 44.39
CA LYS A 192 -51.20 -49.37 43.86
C LYS A 192 -50.25 -50.48 43.38
N ASP A 193 -49.08 -50.14 42.84
CA ASP A 193 -48.18 -51.12 42.22
C ASP A 193 -46.85 -51.27 42.98
N ARG A 194 -46.86 -51.89 44.18
CA ARG A 194 -45.60 -52.24 44.89
C ARG A 194 -45.00 -53.58 44.50
N ASP A 195 -45.76 -54.46 43.83
CA ASP A 195 -45.27 -55.78 43.40
C ASP A 195 -44.79 -55.82 41.94
N LEU A 196 -45.04 -54.76 41.15
CA LEU A 196 -44.67 -54.69 39.72
C LEU A 196 -43.32 -53.98 39.45
N GLU A 197 -42.79 -53.25 40.43
CA GLU A 197 -41.66 -52.33 40.24
C GLU A 197 -40.33 -53.05 39.92
N SER A 198 -40.10 -54.24 40.51
CA SER A 198 -38.91 -55.07 40.26
C SER A 198 -38.79 -55.55 38.80
N ALA A 199 -39.90 -56.02 38.22
CA ALA A 199 -39.92 -56.52 36.85
C ALA A 199 -39.74 -55.41 35.80
N ILE A 200 -40.31 -54.22 36.07
CA ILE A 200 -40.20 -53.06 35.17
C ILE A 200 -38.77 -52.49 35.17
N ILE A 201 -38.11 -52.37 36.32
CA ILE A 201 -36.72 -51.88 36.39
C ILE A 201 -35.78 -52.80 35.62
N SER A 202 -35.93 -54.12 35.76
CA SER A 202 -35.09 -55.09 35.04
C SER A 202 -35.32 -55.04 33.53
N ASN A 203 -36.57 -55.01 33.05
CA ASN A 203 -36.90 -54.88 31.63
C ASN A 203 -36.46 -53.52 31.04
N ALA A 204 -36.60 -52.42 31.79
CA ALA A 204 -36.12 -51.11 31.37
C ALA A 204 -34.58 -51.09 31.24
N ALA A 205 -33.86 -51.68 32.20
CA ALA A 205 -32.42 -51.83 32.12
C ALA A 205 -31.99 -52.67 30.90
N VAL A 206 -32.67 -53.79 30.61
CA VAL A 206 -32.41 -54.61 29.41
C VAL A 206 -32.66 -53.83 28.12
N HIS A 207 -33.73 -53.03 28.03
CA HIS A 207 -33.99 -52.17 26.87
C HIS A 207 -32.93 -51.08 26.69
N ILE A 208 -32.56 -50.37 27.76
CA ILE A 208 -31.50 -49.36 27.73
C ILE A 208 -30.17 -49.98 27.31
N GLN A 209 -29.79 -51.12 27.89
CA GLN A 209 -28.57 -51.85 27.54
C GLN A 209 -28.59 -52.35 26.09
N ARG A 210 -29.73 -52.84 25.58
CA ARG A 210 -29.87 -53.29 24.18
C ARG A 210 -29.73 -52.12 23.21
N VAL A 211 -30.37 -50.98 23.49
CA VAL A 211 -30.25 -49.76 22.67
C VAL A 211 -28.83 -49.21 22.72
N TRP A 212 -28.19 -49.17 23.89
CA TRP A 212 -26.81 -48.72 24.05
C TRP A 212 -25.81 -49.63 23.35
N LYS A 213 -25.87 -50.96 23.55
CA LYS A 213 -25.03 -51.93 22.84
C LYS A 213 -25.23 -51.84 21.33
N GLY A 214 -26.48 -51.69 20.85
CA GLY A 214 -26.77 -51.48 19.43
C GLY A 214 -26.26 -50.14 18.88
N TYR A 215 -26.29 -49.05 19.66
CA TYR A 215 -25.68 -47.77 19.29
C TYR A 215 -24.15 -47.88 19.24
N GLN A 216 -23.53 -48.48 20.27
CA GLN A 216 -22.10 -48.69 20.37
C GLN A 216 -21.58 -49.57 19.23
N GLN A 217 -22.29 -50.66 18.90
CA GLN A 217 -21.95 -51.53 17.77
C GLN A 217 -22.09 -50.79 16.44
N ARG A 218 -23.21 -50.09 16.18
CA ARG A 218 -23.36 -49.28 14.94
C ARG A 218 -22.30 -48.19 14.83
N LYS A 219 -21.88 -47.59 15.94
CA LYS A 219 -20.78 -46.61 15.98
C LYS A 219 -19.43 -47.27 15.70
N LYS A 220 -19.19 -48.49 16.21
CA LYS A 220 -17.99 -49.29 15.90
C LYS A 220 -17.96 -49.67 14.42
N THR A 221 -19.02 -50.27 13.89
CA THR A 221 -19.12 -50.68 12.48
C THR A 221 -19.08 -49.50 11.51
N LYS A 222 -19.60 -48.32 11.89
CA LYS A 222 -19.39 -47.09 11.10
C LYS A 222 -17.91 -46.70 11.04
N ARG A 223 -17.20 -46.77 12.17
CA ARG A 223 -15.76 -46.48 12.24
C ARG A 223 -14.94 -47.53 11.48
N GLU A 224 -15.20 -48.83 11.67
CA GLU A 224 -14.54 -49.92 10.96
C GLU A 224 -14.70 -49.75 9.43
N ARG A 225 -15.89 -49.36 8.98
CA ARG A 225 -16.15 -49.03 7.57
C ARG A 225 -15.43 -47.77 7.11
N GLU A 226 -15.34 -46.72 7.94
CA GLU A 226 -14.57 -45.51 7.63
C GLU A 226 -13.06 -45.82 7.52
N GLU A 227 -12.53 -46.63 8.42
CA GLU A 227 -11.15 -47.13 8.42
C GLU A 227 -10.88 -48.02 7.18
N GLU A 228 -11.80 -48.92 6.81
CA GLU A 228 -11.71 -49.76 5.61
C GLU A 228 -11.79 -48.94 4.31
N MET A 229 -12.68 -47.94 4.23
CA MET A 229 -12.76 -47.04 3.07
C MET A 229 -11.50 -46.18 2.90
N VAL A 230 -10.84 -45.82 4.00
CA VAL A 230 -9.52 -45.14 3.99
C VAL A 230 -8.41 -46.11 3.57
N PHE A 231 -8.40 -47.34 4.10
CA PHE A 231 -7.42 -48.38 3.77
C PHE A 231 -7.48 -48.78 2.28
N LEU A 232 -8.69 -48.88 1.71
CA LEU A 232 -8.91 -49.15 0.29
C LEU A 232 -8.70 -47.92 -0.62
N GLY A 233 -8.30 -46.77 -0.07
CA GLY A 233 -8.05 -45.53 -0.84
C GLY A 233 -9.29 -44.85 -1.41
N MET A 234 -10.50 -45.29 -1.04
CA MET A 234 -11.77 -44.74 -1.53
C MET A 234 -12.26 -43.50 -0.76
N ALA A 235 -11.65 -43.21 0.40
CA ALA A 235 -11.88 -41.99 1.17
C ALA A 235 -10.55 -41.42 1.70
N LEU A 236 -10.40 -40.09 1.73
CA LEU A 236 -9.27 -39.47 2.41
C LEU A 236 -9.43 -39.57 3.93
N SER A 237 -8.36 -39.93 4.63
CA SER A 237 -8.30 -39.89 6.09
C SER A 237 -8.49 -38.46 6.61
N SER A 238 -9.26 -38.30 7.69
CA SER A 238 -9.41 -37.01 8.39
C SER A 238 -8.08 -36.44 8.91
N ALA A 239 -7.06 -37.28 9.07
CA ALA A 239 -5.71 -36.84 9.44
C ALA A 239 -5.04 -35.96 8.35
N VAL A 240 -5.45 -36.07 7.08
CA VAL A 240 -4.91 -35.25 5.97
C VAL A 240 -5.35 -33.79 6.06
N SER A 241 -6.38 -33.47 6.84
CA SER A 241 -6.80 -32.09 7.11
C SER A 241 -5.94 -31.39 8.18
N GLN A 242 -5.09 -32.11 8.92
CA GLN A 242 -4.16 -31.48 9.85
C GLN A 242 -2.80 -31.27 9.17
N PRO A 243 -2.08 -30.17 9.49
CA PRO A 243 -0.73 -29.99 8.99
C PRO A 243 0.14 -31.17 9.43
N SER A 244 0.96 -31.71 8.51
CA SER A 244 1.90 -32.78 8.81
C SER A 244 2.77 -32.44 10.03
N SER A 245 3.20 -33.45 10.79
CA SER A 245 4.10 -33.26 11.95
C SER A 245 5.32 -32.40 11.60
N ALA A 246 5.87 -32.56 10.40
CA ALA A 246 6.99 -31.75 9.90
C ALA A 246 6.62 -30.27 9.69
N VAL A 247 5.38 -29.97 9.30
CA VAL A 247 4.88 -28.59 9.15
C VAL A 247 4.65 -27.93 10.51
N LEU A 248 4.08 -28.66 11.47
CA LEU A 248 3.91 -28.18 12.85
C LEU A 248 5.27 -27.94 13.53
N GLU A 249 6.23 -28.83 13.32
CA GLU A 249 7.60 -28.68 13.81
C GLU A 249 8.33 -27.51 13.12
N ALA A 250 8.14 -27.31 11.82
CA ALA A 250 8.68 -26.16 11.10
C ALA A 250 8.13 -24.83 11.64
N GLN A 251 6.81 -24.74 11.88
CA GLN A 251 6.16 -23.57 12.49
C GLN A 251 6.68 -23.31 13.92
N SER A 252 6.82 -24.35 14.74
CA SER A 252 7.40 -24.23 16.09
C SER A 252 8.85 -23.75 16.05
N ASN A 253 9.65 -24.27 15.12
CA ASN A 253 11.03 -23.84 14.91
C ASN A 253 11.12 -22.38 14.44
N GLU A 254 10.22 -21.93 13.56
CA GLU A 254 10.12 -20.55 13.12
C GLU A 254 9.80 -19.59 14.27
N VAL A 255 8.80 -19.91 15.10
CA VAL A 255 8.45 -19.11 16.29
C VAL A 255 9.65 -19.02 17.24
N ARG A 256 10.31 -20.15 17.52
CA ARG A 256 11.53 -20.20 18.35
C ARG A 256 12.69 -19.39 17.74
N ARG A 257 12.82 -19.37 16.42
CA ARG A 257 13.83 -18.58 15.70
C ARG A 257 13.58 -17.08 15.86
N ARG A 258 12.34 -16.63 15.66
CA ARG A 258 11.92 -15.22 15.83
C ARG A 258 12.16 -14.73 17.27
N GLN A 259 11.86 -15.54 18.28
CA GLN A 259 12.18 -15.22 19.68
C GLN A 259 13.69 -15.02 19.92
N LYS A 260 14.54 -15.88 19.35
CA LYS A 260 16.01 -15.72 19.43
C LYS A 260 16.51 -14.48 18.67
N GLN A 261 15.92 -14.16 17.52
CA GLN A 261 16.27 -12.96 16.74
C GLN A 261 16.02 -11.69 17.55
N ASN A 262 14.83 -11.55 18.13
CA ASN A 262 14.50 -10.40 18.98
C ASN A 262 15.47 -10.27 20.16
N LYS A 263 15.73 -11.38 20.87
CA LYS A 263 16.69 -11.37 21.99
C LYS A 263 18.10 -10.93 21.55
N HIS A 264 18.61 -11.50 20.46
CA HIS A 264 19.94 -11.13 19.97
C HIS A 264 20.01 -9.67 19.50
N GLU A 265 18.93 -9.13 18.93
CA GLU A 265 18.83 -7.72 18.52
C GLU A 265 18.83 -6.80 19.74
N GLU A 266 18.06 -7.11 20.79
CA GLU A 266 18.10 -6.38 22.08
C GLU A 266 19.48 -6.43 22.74
N ASP A 267 20.09 -7.62 22.80
CA ASP A 267 21.42 -7.82 23.39
C ASP A 267 22.49 -7.04 22.58
N PHE A 268 22.38 -7.01 21.24
CA PHE A 268 23.23 -6.20 20.37
C PHE A 268 23.04 -4.69 20.58
N GLN A 269 21.80 -4.21 20.72
CA GLN A 269 21.52 -2.79 20.96
C GLN A 269 22.11 -2.32 22.29
N LYS A 270 21.92 -3.12 23.37
CA LYS A 270 22.54 -2.87 24.68
C LYS A 270 24.07 -2.85 24.58
N ALA A 271 24.66 -3.85 23.91
CA ALA A 271 26.11 -3.90 23.70
C ALA A 271 26.63 -2.71 22.88
N THR A 272 25.88 -2.22 21.89
CA THR A 272 26.27 -1.06 21.09
C THR A 272 26.37 0.20 21.94
N ILE A 273 25.39 0.45 22.82
CA ILE A 273 25.42 1.58 23.76
C ILE A 273 26.62 1.45 24.70
N VAL A 274 26.77 0.31 25.37
CA VAL A 274 27.88 0.06 26.33
C VAL A 274 29.26 0.23 25.67
N ILE A 275 29.45 -0.31 24.46
CA ILE A 275 30.72 -0.16 23.73
C ILE A 275 30.93 1.30 23.30
N THR A 276 29.88 2.01 22.87
CA THR A 276 29.99 3.44 22.47
C THR A 276 30.35 4.32 23.67
N ASP A 277 29.80 4.04 24.85
CA ASP A 277 30.12 4.76 26.08
C ASP A 277 31.56 4.44 26.53
N GLN A 278 31.99 3.17 26.49
CA GLN A 278 33.39 2.79 26.75
C GLN A 278 34.39 3.47 25.80
N LEU A 279 34.05 3.55 24.51
CA LEU A 279 34.88 4.19 23.49
C LEU A 279 34.92 5.71 23.68
N ARG A 280 33.82 6.32 24.16
CA ARG A 280 33.79 7.73 24.59
C ARG A 280 34.60 7.99 25.86
N ASP A 281 34.65 7.06 26.81
CA ASP A 281 35.43 7.22 28.03
C ASP A 281 36.93 7.03 27.79
N VAL A 282 37.31 6.12 26.88
CA VAL A 282 38.71 5.81 26.56
C VAL A 282 39.29 6.73 25.48
N GLU A 283 38.66 6.81 24.31
CA GLU A 283 39.19 7.59 23.16
C GLU A 283 38.63 9.02 23.13
N GLY A 284 37.49 9.27 23.77
CA GLY A 284 36.85 10.60 23.76
C GLY A 284 37.70 11.76 24.33
N PRO A 285 38.57 11.58 25.35
CA PRO A 285 39.52 12.60 25.77
C PRO A 285 40.50 12.98 24.65
N ASP A 286 41.13 11.99 24.01
CA ASP A 286 42.13 12.18 22.95
C ASP A 286 41.49 12.74 21.66
N MET A 287 40.30 12.24 21.29
CA MET A 287 39.48 12.79 20.21
C MET A 287 39.10 14.25 20.47
N LYS A 288 38.79 14.61 21.72
CA LYS A 288 38.44 15.99 22.09
C LYS A 288 39.66 16.91 22.10
N GLU A 289 40.83 16.42 22.45
CA GLU A 289 42.08 17.18 22.35
C GLU A 289 42.47 17.39 20.88
N THR A 290 42.52 16.33 20.07
CA THR A 290 42.78 16.45 18.62
C THR A 290 41.75 17.34 17.91
N MET A 291 40.45 17.24 18.22
CA MET A 291 39.44 18.16 17.67
C MET A 291 39.70 19.63 18.08
N LYS A 292 40.10 19.89 19.33
CA LYS A 292 40.52 21.24 19.75
C LYS A 292 41.76 21.71 19.02
N ASP A 293 42.73 20.84 18.75
CA ASP A 293 43.94 21.19 18.00
C ASP A 293 43.65 21.52 16.54
N HIS A 294 42.79 20.76 15.86
CA HIS A 294 42.34 21.11 14.52
C HIS A 294 41.63 22.46 14.49
N ILE A 295 40.79 22.75 15.48
CA ILE A 295 40.14 24.07 15.60
C ILE A 295 41.18 25.17 15.88
N ARG A 296 42.12 24.97 16.82
CA ARG A 296 43.22 25.91 17.11
C ARG A 296 44.05 26.20 15.85
N GLN A 297 44.44 25.16 15.12
CA GLN A 297 45.18 25.26 13.86
C GLN A 297 44.38 26.03 12.80
N TRP A 298 43.08 25.77 12.65
CA TRP A 298 42.22 26.53 11.75
C TRP A 298 42.19 28.02 12.10
N PHE A 299 42.07 28.38 13.38
CA PHE A 299 42.14 29.79 13.82
C PHE A 299 43.49 30.44 13.52
N PHE A 300 44.62 29.73 13.69
CA PHE A 300 45.93 30.23 13.28
C PHE A 300 46.05 30.38 11.76
N GLU A 301 45.60 29.40 10.98
CA GLU A 301 45.61 29.45 9.52
C GLU A 301 44.69 30.53 8.94
N CYS A 302 43.62 30.91 9.64
CA CYS A 302 42.83 32.10 9.35
C CYS A 302 43.64 33.36 9.68
N HIS A 303 44.11 33.50 10.93
CA HIS A 303 44.87 34.65 11.40
C HIS A 303 46.08 34.98 10.50
N ASP A 304 46.87 33.98 10.11
CA ASP A 304 48.07 34.16 9.29
C ASP A 304 47.75 34.62 7.85
N LYS A 305 46.50 34.44 7.39
CA LYS A 305 46.03 34.86 6.06
C LYS A 305 45.26 36.19 6.07
N THR A 306 44.54 36.52 7.15
CA THR A 306 43.73 37.76 7.27
C THR A 306 44.25 38.80 8.27
N GLY A 307 45.26 38.49 9.08
CA GLY A 307 45.85 39.39 10.08
C GLY A 307 44.98 39.65 11.33
N SER A 308 43.88 38.90 11.47
CA SER A 308 42.98 38.93 12.63
C SER A 308 42.37 37.55 12.83
N PHE A 309 42.09 37.19 14.08
CA PHE A 309 41.30 36.00 14.38
C PHE A 309 39.83 36.24 13.96
N PRO A 310 39.19 35.29 13.25
CA PRO A 310 37.74 35.31 13.02
C PRO A 310 36.98 34.98 14.31
N ASP A 311 35.69 35.33 14.35
CA ASP A 311 34.79 34.91 15.42
C ASP A 311 34.37 33.44 15.28
N TYR A 312 33.88 32.87 16.38
CA TYR A 312 33.38 31.48 16.40
C TYR A 312 32.02 31.40 15.66
N PRO A 313 31.77 30.41 14.79
CA PRO A 313 30.48 30.26 14.14
C PRO A 313 29.35 30.01 15.14
N ASP A 314 28.21 30.68 14.94
CA ASP A 314 27.03 30.54 15.80
C ASP A 314 26.42 29.12 15.79
N GLU A 315 25.78 28.75 16.90
CA GLU A 315 25.13 27.45 17.05
C GLU A 315 24.01 27.21 16.01
N GLU A 316 23.28 28.27 15.62
CA GLU A 316 22.20 28.17 14.60
C GLU A 316 22.73 27.88 13.19
N ASP A 317 23.99 28.21 12.90
CA ASP A 317 24.64 27.95 11.60
C ASP A 317 25.41 26.62 11.56
N GLY A 318 25.45 25.87 12.66
CA GLY A 318 26.11 24.57 12.80
C GLY A 318 27.41 24.60 13.63
N GLY A 319 27.78 25.75 14.18
CA GLY A 319 28.91 25.90 15.10
C GLY A 319 30.23 25.32 14.58
N SER A 320 30.96 24.61 15.46
CA SER A 320 32.25 24.01 15.13
C SER A 320 32.20 22.92 14.05
N ALA A 321 31.01 22.39 13.67
CA ALA A 321 30.92 21.38 12.62
C ALA A 321 31.31 21.93 11.24
N LEU A 322 31.17 23.25 11.02
CA LEU A 322 31.62 23.92 9.80
C LEU A 322 33.14 23.87 9.62
N ILE A 323 33.90 23.89 10.72
CA ILE A 323 35.38 23.91 10.73
C ILE A 323 35.95 22.58 10.21
N PHE A 324 35.25 21.46 10.44
CA PHE A 324 35.67 20.13 10.02
C PHE A 324 35.27 19.75 8.57
N ALA A 325 34.65 20.67 7.82
CA ALA A 325 34.07 20.38 6.49
C ALA A 325 35.06 20.49 5.31
N GLU A 326 36.38 20.45 5.56
CA GLU A 326 37.49 20.57 4.57
C GLU A 326 37.41 21.79 3.61
N LYS A 327 36.63 22.83 3.95
CA LYS A 327 36.58 24.09 3.21
C LYS A 327 37.80 24.95 3.54
N THR A 328 38.32 25.68 2.55
CA THR A 328 39.44 26.60 2.81
C THR A 328 38.97 27.78 3.68
N PRO A 329 39.83 28.30 4.59
CA PRO A 329 39.51 29.43 5.47
C PRO A 329 38.80 30.61 4.80
N GLN A 330 39.24 31.00 3.61
CA GLN A 330 38.67 32.13 2.86
C GLN A 330 37.24 31.86 2.39
N GLN A 331 36.93 30.64 1.91
CA GLN A 331 35.58 30.28 1.45
C GLN A 331 34.57 30.24 2.60
N LEU A 332 34.99 29.80 3.78
CA LEU A 332 34.15 29.82 4.98
C LEU A 332 33.88 31.26 5.47
N MET A 333 34.88 32.12 5.48
CA MET A 333 34.71 33.53 5.86
C MET A 333 33.85 34.31 4.85
N GLU A 334 33.99 34.07 3.54
CA GLU A 334 33.09 34.63 2.52
C GLU A 334 31.64 34.16 2.70
N GLU A 335 31.42 32.88 3.04
CA GLU A 335 30.08 32.31 3.25
C GLU A 335 29.43 32.80 4.54
N LEU A 336 30.21 33.05 5.61
CA LEU A 336 29.76 33.69 6.84
C LEU A 336 29.45 35.17 6.62
N ALA A 337 30.37 35.95 6.03
CA ALA A 337 30.17 37.37 5.74
C ALA A 337 28.95 37.61 4.83
N ALA A 338 28.75 36.77 3.80
CA ALA A 338 27.56 36.86 2.94
C ALA A 338 26.24 36.55 3.67
N LYS A 339 26.27 35.72 4.72
CA LYS A 339 25.11 35.48 5.59
C LYS A 339 24.88 36.63 6.57
N GLU A 340 25.93 37.20 7.15
CA GLU A 340 25.86 38.37 8.01
C GLU A 340 25.32 39.59 7.25
N GLU A 341 25.76 39.80 6.01
CA GLU A 341 25.16 40.81 5.12
C GLU A 341 23.67 40.52 4.83
N GLU A 342 23.27 39.26 4.60
CA GLU A 342 21.84 38.91 4.48
C GLU A 342 21.05 39.17 5.78
N GLU A 343 21.65 38.93 6.95
CA GLU A 343 21.09 39.22 8.28
C GLU A 343 20.94 40.73 8.54
N GLU A 344 21.98 41.52 8.30
CA GLU A 344 21.99 42.98 8.33
C GLU A 344 20.90 43.55 7.41
N ILE A 345 20.82 43.08 6.15
CA ILE A 345 19.82 43.52 5.18
C ILE A 345 18.39 43.14 5.60
N LYS A 346 18.20 42.05 6.37
CA LYS A 346 16.90 41.73 7.00
C LYS A 346 16.60 42.66 8.18
N LYS A 347 17.59 42.90 9.06
CA LYS A 347 17.45 43.79 10.24
C LYS A 347 17.19 45.25 9.84
N GLN A 348 17.81 45.75 8.78
CA GLN A 348 17.54 47.07 8.20
C GLN A 348 16.12 47.14 7.59
N LYS A 349 15.71 46.14 6.81
CA LYS A 349 14.32 46.04 6.31
C LYS A 349 13.26 45.91 7.42
N GLY A 350 13.62 45.38 8.59
CA GLY A 350 12.76 45.37 9.78
C GLY A 350 12.64 46.72 10.49
N LYS A 351 13.57 47.66 10.28
CA LYS A 351 13.54 49.02 10.85
C LYS A 351 12.87 50.06 9.94
N ASP A 352 12.94 49.89 8.62
CA ASP A 352 12.34 50.83 7.66
C ASP A 352 10.80 50.91 7.70
N ASP A 353 10.11 49.84 8.13
CA ASP A 353 8.65 49.86 8.34
C ASP A 353 8.20 50.74 9.53
N LYS A 354 9.12 51.47 10.21
CA LYS A 354 8.79 52.23 11.41
C LYS A 354 9.47 53.60 11.58
N LYS A 355 9.80 54.32 10.48
CA LYS A 355 10.03 55.78 10.54
C LYS A 355 9.97 56.48 9.17
N ASP A 356 8.79 56.94 8.76
CA ASP A 356 8.66 57.99 7.74
C ASP A 356 8.30 59.34 8.39
N LYS A 357 9.28 60.26 8.43
CA LYS A 357 9.09 61.73 8.53
C LYS A 357 10.44 62.48 8.48
N GLY A 358 10.74 63.09 7.33
CA GLY A 358 11.30 64.45 7.30
C GLY A 358 12.74 64.70 6.83
N LYS A 359 12.83 65.34 5.66
CA LYS A 359 13.83 66.35 5.21
C LYS A 359 15.33 65.99 4.98
N LYS A 360 15.81 66.49 3.83
CA LYS A 360 17.14 67.08 3.45
C LYS A 360 18.16 67.23 4.62
N ASP A 361 19.47 67.04 4.41
CA ASP A 361 20.28 67.70 3.37
C ASP A 361 21.58 66.94 2.93
N LYS A 362 22.40 67.57 2.07
CA LYS A 362 23.56 67.04 1.31
C LYS A 362 24.84 66.76 2.12
N GLY A 363 25.76 65.95 1.55
CA GLY A 363 27.21 66.17 1.78
C GLY A 363 28.23 65.07 1.38
N LYS A 364 28.68 65.05 0.11
CA LYS A 364 30.02 64.62 -0.38
C LYS A 364 30.70 63.34 0.15
N VAL A 365 30.79 62.32 -0.73
CA VAL A 365 32.04 61.57 -1.00
C VAL A 365 32.05 61.28 -2.51
N GLU A 366 32.98 61.86 -3.27
CA GLU A 366 32.97 61.79 -4.74
C GLU A 366 34.32 61.33 -5.37
N GLU A 367 35.26 60.84 -4.55
CA GLU A 367 36.57 60.31 -5.03
C GLU A 367 36.74 58.79 -4.93
N VAL A 368 35.85 58.07 -4.25
CA VAL A 368 35.88 56.59 -4.17
C VAL A 368 35.05 55.94 -5.30
N ASP A 369 34.03 56.63 -5.79
CA ASP A 369 33.07 56.09 -6.78
C ASP A 369 33.65 55.98 -8.20
N GLU A 370 34.70 56.75 -8.51
CA GLU A 370 35.36 56.74 -9.82
C GLU A 370 36.31 55.53 -9.97
N LEU A 371 37.00 55.13 -8.89
CA LEU A 371 37.86 53.93 -8.85
C LEU A 371 37.04 52.64 -8.97
N MET A 372 35.95 52.50 -8.21
CA MET A 372 35.03 51.35 -8.36
C MET A 372 34.46 51.21 -9.78
N ARG A 373 34.18 52.33 -10.47
CA ARG A 373 33.69 52.30 -11.86
C ARG A 373 34.75 51.81 -12.86
N GLN A 374 36.03 52.12 -12.64
CA GLN A 374 37.12 51.65 -13.48
C GLN A 374 37.37 50.14 -13.30
N GLU A 375 37.32 49.63 -12.05
CA GLU A 375 37.43 48.19 -11.80
C GLU A 375 36.23 47.42 -12.37
N LEU A 376 35.00 47.91 -12.17
CA LEU A 376 33.79 47.32 -12.76
C LEU A 376 33.77 47.37 -14.30
N ALA A 377 34.54 48.27 -14.93
CA ALA A 377 34.74 48.29 -16.38
C ALA A 377 35.73 47.21 -16.83
N ASN A 378 36.86 47.05 -16.13
CA ASN A 378 37.86 46.01 -16.40
C ASN A 378 37.27 44.60 -16.22
N TRP A 379 36.51 44.37 -15.14
CA TRP A 379 35.82 43.09 -14.92
C TRP A 379 34.79 42.75 -16.02
N LYS A 380 34.08 43.75 -16.56
CA LYS A 380 33.18 43.54 -17.71
C LYS A 380 33.94 43.18 -18.99
N LEU A 381 35.07 43.84 -19.25
CA LEU A 381 35.93 43.55 -20.40
C LEU A 381 36.55 42.14 -20.35
N ALA A 382 36.84 41.62 -19.16
CA ALA A 382 37.25 40.23 -18.97
C ALA A 382 36.11 39.25 -19.31
N ILE A 383 34.89 39.51 -18.82
CA ILE A 383 33.72 38.66 -19.06
C ILE A 383 33.28 38.67 -20.54
N GLU A 384 33.49 39.77 -21.28
CA GLU A 384 33.17 39.84 -22.71
C GLU A 384 34.17 39.09 -23.61
N LYS A 385 35.42 38.88 -23.18
CA LYS A 385 36.38 38.04 -23.94
C LYS A 385 36.00 36.56 -23.97
N ASP A 386 35.30 36.07 -22.95
CA ASP A 386 34.99 34.64 -22.79
C ASP A 386 33.73 34.18 -23.54
N LYS A 387 33.01 35.08 -24.25
CA LYS A 387 31.78 34.76 -24.99
C LYS A 387 31.70 35.39 -26.38
N GLY A 388 32.63 35.01 -27.27
CA GLY A 388 32.73 35.51 -28.65
C GLY A 388 32.79 34.44 -29.75
N GLY A 389 31.71 33.67 -29.98
CA GLY A 389 31.74 32.48 -30.87
C GLY A 389 30.52 32.18 -31.75
N LYS A 390 29.89 33.21 -32.38
CA LYS A 390 29.10 33.19 -33.66
C LYS A 390 28.08 32.06 -33.98
N THR A 391 26.93 32.25 -34.63
CA THR A 391 26.01 33.38 -34.99
C THR A 391 24.78 32.75 -35.69
N LYS A 392 23.52 33.09 -35.36
CA LYS A 392 22.54 33.95 -36.11
C LYS A 392 21.12 33.50 -35.70
N SER A 393 20.02 34.27 -35.81
CA SER A 393 19.80 35.73 -35.88
C SER A 393 18.29 36.07 -35.78
N ASN A 394 17.96 37.34 -35.55
CA ASN A 394 16.66 38.02 -35.78
C ASN A 394 15.45 37.73 -34.85
N ALA A 395 15.40 38.52 -33.77
CA ALA A 395 14.16 38.93 -33.10
C ALA A 395 14.03 40.47 -33.14
N LYS A 396 12.79 41.01 -33.14
CA LYS A 396 12.54 42.47 -33.27
C LYS A 396 11.66 43.01 -32.13
N LYS A 397 12.29 43.81 -31.25
CA LYS A 397 11.77 44.89 -30.36
C LYS A 397 10.78 44.61 -29.20
N LYS A 398 11.16 45.19 -28.02
CA LYS A 398 10.33 45.78 -26.93
C LYS A 398 9.45 44.79 -26.11
N LYS A 399 9.39 44.75 -24.76
CA LYS A 399 9.40 45.82 -23.74
C LYS A 399 9.45 45.22 -22.29
N GLY A 400 10.25 45.78 -21.38
CA GLY A 400 10.01 45.90 -19.91
C GLY A 400 9.65 44.66 -19.06
N SER A 401 10.63 44.10 -18.36
CA SER A 401 10.43 43.18 -17.21
C SER A 401 10.13 43.94 -15.92
N LYS A 402 8.99 43.66 -15.27
CA LYS A 402 8.70 44.08 -13.89
C LYS A 402 9.35 43.12 -12.89
N SER A 403 9.91 43.69 -11.83
CA SER A 403 10.26 43.12 -10.51
C SER A 403 10.33 41.58 -10.36
N GLY A 404 11.53 41.10 -10.00
CA GLY A 404 11.76 39.71 -9.61
C GLY A 404 10.90 39.28 -8.42
N LYS A 405 10.05 38.27 -8.62
CA LYS A 405 9.18 37.72 -7.58
C LYS A 405 9.96 36.71 -6.75
N LYS A 406 10.39 37.11 -5.54
CA LYS A 406 11.05 36.23 -4.55
C LYS A 406 10.26 34.92 -4.46
N LYS A 407 10.95 33.78 -4.63
CA LYS A 407 10.33 32.45 -4.74
C LYS A 407 9.65 32.13 -3.40
N LYS A 408 8.34 32.35 -3.32
CA LYS A 408 7.57 32.20 -2.08
C LYS A 408 7.60 30.72 -1.68
N LYS A 409 8.36 30.36 -0.64
CA LYS A 409 8.17 29.09 0.07
C LYS A 409 6.68 29.01 0.42
N ASP A 410 6.02 27.88 0.13
CA ASP A 410 4.61 27.72 0.49
C ASP A 410 4.50 27.88 2.02
N LYS A 411 3.72 28.87 2.46
CA LYS A 411 3.56 29.17 3.88
C LYS A 411 2.75 28.02 4.50
N ASP A 412 3.35 27.28 5.43
CA ASP A 412 2.64 26.25 6.19
C ASP A 412 1.40 26.88 6.83
N LEU A 413 0.21 26.36 6.46
CA LEU A 413 -1.08 26.84 6.93
C LEU A 413 -1.38 26.41 8.37
N THR A 414 -0.51 25.59 8.96
CA THR A 414 -0.64 24.87 10.24
C THR A 414 0.68 24.88 11.02
N ALA A 415 1.51 25.91 10.86
CA ALA A 415 2.80 26.01 11.56
C ALA A 415 2.62 25.96 13.08
N ASP A 416 1.59 26.63 13.58
CA ASP A 416 1.32 26.83 15.02
C ASP A 416 0.60 25.64 15.70
N ARG A 417 0.46 24.49 15.02
CA ARG A 417 -0.32 23.32 15.50
C ARG A 417 0.54 22.06 15.63
N SER A 418 0.35 21.33 16.73
CA SER A 418 1.00 20.04 16.98
C SER A 418 0.52 18.96 16.01
N ILE A 419 1.39 17.98 15.72
CA ILE A 419 1.09 16.86 14.82
C ILE A 419 -0.06 16.00 15.38
N GLU A 420 -0.10 15.79 16.70
CA GLU A 420 -1.17 15.05 17.38
C GLU A 420 -2.54 15.71 17.21
N SER A 421 -2.63 17.04 17.31
CA SER A 421 -3.87 17.79 17.05
C SER A 421 -4.34 17.63 15.60
N LEU A 422 -3.41 17.64 14.64
CA LEU A 422 -3.71 17.39 13.23
C LEU A 422 -4.14 15.93 13.00
N TYR A 423 -3.49 14.97 13.65
CA TYR A 423 -3.82 13.55 13.57
C TYR A 423 -5.23 13.28 14.10
N GLN A 424 -5.54 13.79 15.30
CA GLN A 424 -6.86 13.68 15.92
C GLN A 424 -7.96 14.29 15.03
N GLU A 425 -7.79 15.51 14.53
CA GLU A 425 -8.78 16.14 13.64
C GLU A 425 -9.01 15.32 12.35
N LEU A 426 -7.96 14.73 11.76
CA LEU A 426 -8.10 13.88 10.58
C LEU A 426 -8.83 12.56 10.87
N VAL A 427 -8.69 11.99 12.08
CA VAL A 427 -9.45 10.81 12.52
C VAL A 427 -10.91 11.19 12.81
N GLU A 428 -11.16 12.29 13.51
CA GLU A 428 -12.50 12.81 13.81
C GLU A 428 -13.29 13.13 12.54
N GLN A 429 -12.64 13.72 11.54
CA GLN A 429 -13.24 13.96 10.22
C GLN A 429 -13.29 12.70 9.34
N GLY A 430 -12.88 11.54 9.83
CA GLY A 430 -12.86 10.27 9.10
C GLY A 430 -12.00 10.31 7.84
N LEU A 431 -11.03 11.23 7.76
CA LEU A 431 -10.07 11.34 6.66
C LEU A 431 -8.88 10.40 6.87
N LEU A 432 -8.51 10.10 8.10
CA LEU A 432 -7.57 9.04 8.46
C LEU A 432 -8.37 7.86 9.01
N LYS A 433 -8.16 6.67 8.44
CA LYS A 433 -8.93 5.46 8.77
C LYS A 433 -8.00 4.32 9.19
N GLN A 434 -8.48 3.50 10.13
CA GLN A 434 -7.83 2.24 10.44
C GLN A 434 -7.97 1.27 9.25
N GLY A 435 -6.84 0.76 8.75
CA GLY A 435 -6.83 -0.25 7.71
C GLY A 435 -7.38 -1.58 8.21
N LYS A 436 -8.08 -2.33 7.35
CA LYS A 436 -8.49 -3.72 7.65
C LYS A 436 -7.26 -4.63 7.63
N THR A 437 -7.19 -5.58 8.56
CA THR A 437 -6.13 -6.58 8.64
C THR A 437 -6.35 -7.66 7.58
N ILE A 438 -5.83 -7.42 6.38
CA ILE A 438 -5.91 -8.31 5.21
C ILE A 438 -4.49 -8.41 4.64
N ASN A 439 -4.00 -9.62 4.35
CA ASN A 439 -2.70 -9.80 3.73
C ASN A 439 -2.84 -9.78 2.20
N LEU A 440 -1.77 -9.50 1.46
CA LEU A 440 -1.80 -9.55 0.00
C LEU A 440 -1.96 -11.00 -0.51
N GLU A 441 -1.48 -11.98 0.25
CA GLU A 441 -1.67 -13.42 0.00
C GLU A 441 -3.16 -13.84 0.02
N ASP A 442 -4.01 -13.14 0.78
CA ASP A 442 -5.46 -13.41 0.81
C ASP A 442 -6.14 -13.06 -0.54
N TYR A 443 -5.47 -12.30 -1.41
CA TYR A 443 -5.92 -12.03 -2.77
C TYR A 443 -5.59 -13.23 -3.68
N ILE A 444 -6.49 -14.21 -3.64
CA ILE A 444 -6.38 -15.49 -4.34
C ILE A 444 -6.55 -15.33 -5.85
N GLY A 445 -5.63 -15.94 -6.61
CA GLY A 445 -5.62 -16.02 -8.06
C GLY A 445 -4.67 -17.13 -8.51
N ASP A 446 -4.96 -17.76 -9.66
CA ASP A 446 -4.04 -18.69 -10.32
C ASP A 446 -3.25 -17.98 -11.44
N TYR A 447 -2.17 -18.60 -11.87
CA TYR A 447 -1.28 -18.12 -12.93
C TYR A 447 -1.81 -18.49 -14.33
N SER A 448 -1.61 -17.60 -15.32
CA SER A 448 -2.07 -17.81 -16.70
C SER A 448 -1.02 -18.49 -17.58
N TYR A 449 -1.06 -19.83 -17.64
CA TYR A 449 -0.16 -20.68 -18.44
C TYR A 449 -0.29 -20.58 -19.98
N LEU A 450 -1.20 -19.74 -20.50
CA LEU A 450 -1.45 -19.57 -21.94
C LEU A 450 -1.07 -18.17 -22.44
N GLY A 451 -0.39 -17.37 -21.62
CA GLY A 451 -0.15 -15.95 -21.90
C GLY A 451 0.81 -15.73 -23.08
N THR A 452 1.89 -16.50 -23.16
CA THR A 452 2.83 -16.46 -24.30
C THR A 452 2.16 -16.97 -25.57
N THR A 453 1.48 -18.12 -25.51
CA THR A 453 0.80 -18.74 -26.66
C THR A 453 -0.28 -17.83 -27.25
N LEU A 454 -1.08 -17.15 -26.42
CA LEU A 454 -2.09 -16.22 -26.90
C LEU A 454 -1.45 -15.02 -27.63
N ARG A 455 -0.36 -14.46 -27.08
CA ARG A 455 0.41 -13.39 -27.74
C ARG A 455 1.03 -13.82 -29.07
N GLN A 456 1.52 -15.07 -29.18
CA GLN A 456 2.00 -15.64 -30.45
C GLN A 456 0.90 -15.74 -31.52
N THR A 457 -0.38 -15.73 -31.11
CA THR A 457 -1.55 -15.69 -32.02
C THR A 457 -2.14 -14.29 -32.20
N ASP A 458 -1.40 -13.23 -31.87
CA ASP A 458 -1.83 -11.81 -31.88
C ASP A 458 -3.05 -11.49 -30.97
N ILE A 459 -3.40 -12.39 -30.04
CA ILE A 459 -4.45 -12.17 -29.04
C ILE A 459 -3.80 -11.68 -27.76
N GLU A 460 -4.11 -10.46 -27.32
CA GLU A 460 -3.66 -10.01 -25.98
C GLU A 460 -4.47 -10.75 -24.89
N PRO A 461 -3.83 -11.60 -24.08
CA PRO A 461 -4.50 -12.25 -22.95
C PRO A 461 -4.90 -11.23 -21.88
N MET A 462 -6.05 -11.45 -21.27
CA MET A 462 -6.45 -10.71 -20.07
C MET A 462 -5.57 -11.15 -18.88
N PRO A 463 -5.13 -10.20 -18.04
CA PRO A 463 -4.24 -10.53 -16.92
C PRO A 463 -4.94 -11.42 -15.90
N SER A 464 -4.19 -12.35 -15.30
CA SER A 464 -4.67 -13.17 -14.19
C SER A 464 -4.74 -12.37 -12.88
N LEU A 465 -5.42 -12.93 -11.88
CA LEU A 465 -5.42 -12.31 -10.55
C LEU A 465 -4.06 -12.43 -9.83
N SER A 466 -3.21 -13.43 -10.18
CA SER A 466 -1.83 -13.47 -9.70
C SER A 466 -0.98 -12.35 -10.31
N ASP A 467 -1.18 -11.99 -11.58
CA ASP A 467 -0.45 -10.90 -12.22
C ASP A 467 -0.80 -9.56 -11.55
N VAL A 468 -2.07 -9.34 -11.23
CA VAL A 468 -2.53 -8.19 -10.43
C VAL A 468 -1.85 -8.17 -9.06
N ARG A 469 -1.74 -9.32 -8.37
CA ARG A 469 -1.06 -9.45 -7.07
C ARG A 469 0.43 -9.07 -7.18
N GLN A 470 1.13 -9.62 -8.17
CA GLN A 470 2.56 -9.40 -8.39
C GLN A 470 2.86 -7.94 -8.76
N VAL A 471 2.07 -7.32 -9.64
CA VAL A 471 2.23 -5.90 -10.02
C VAL A 471 1.96 -4.96 -8.83
N ILE A 472 1.04 -5.31 -7.93
CA ILE A 472 0.79 -4.55 -6.70
C ILE A 472 1.93 -4.71 -5.68
N ALA A 473 2.49 -5.91 -5.54
CA ALA A 473 3.69 -6.11 -4.72
C ALA A 473 4.84 -5.20 -5.20
N LEU A 474 5.11 -5.21 -6.52
CA LEU A 474 6.18 -4.43 -7.15
C LEU A 474 5.96 -2.91 -7.06
N TYR A 475 4.79 -2.40 -7.43
CA TYR A 475 4.58 -0.93 -7.52
C TYR A 475 4.14 -0.25 -6.23
N ALA A 476 3.60 -1.01 -5.26
CA ALA A 476 3.09 -0.44 -4.02
C ALA A 476 3.83 -0.96 -2.79
N VAL A 477 3.98 -2.28 -2.64
CA VAL A 477 4.49 -2.86 -1.39
C VAL A 477 6.00 -2.66 -1.23
N LEU A 478 6.82 -3.08 -2.21
CA LEU A 478 8.27 -2.94 -2.09
C LEU A 478 8.74 -1.48 -1.93
N PRO A 479 8.24 -0.49 -2.71
CA PRO A 479 8.69 0.90 -2.60
C PRO A 479 8.12 1.64 -1.38
N LEU A 480 7.09 1.13 -0.69
CA LEU A 480 6.62 1.72 0.57
C LEU A 480 7.27 1.07 1.79
N GLY A 481 7.62 -0.22 1.70
CA GLY A 481 8.22 -0.99 2.79
C GLY A 481 9.68 -0.63 3.08
N SER A 482 10.47 -0.30 2.06
CA SER A 482 11.88 0.10 2.21
C SER A 482 12.18 1.49 1.63
N GLN A 483 12.85 2.34 2.42
CA GLN A 483 13.32 3.66 1.96
C GLN A 483 14.40 3.54 0.88
N ALA A 484 15.34 2.61 1.06
CA ALA A 484 16.43 2.41 0.11
C ALA A 484 15.90 1.97 -1.27
N VAL A 485 14.84 1.16 -1.29
CA VAL A 485 14.13 0.81 -2.53
C VAL A 485 13.36 2.01 -3.08
N HIS A 486 12.66 2.78 -2.23
CA HIS A 486 11.89 3.97 -2.65
C HIS A 486 12.73 5.02 -3.39
N GLU A 487 13.96 5.27 -2.90
CA GLU A 487 14.86 6.28 -3.44
C GLU A 487 15.56 5.84 -4.74
N LYS A 488 15.87 4.54 -4.86
CA LYS A 488 16.63 3.98 -6.00
C LYS A 488 15.72 3.53 -7.16
N ALA A 489 14.57 2.94 -6.85
CA ALA A 489 13.67 2.37 -7.85
C ALA A 489 12.86 3.44 -8.62
N PRO A 490 12.30 3.12 -9.79
CA PRO A 490 11.41 4.01 -10.54
C PRO A 490 10.21 4.49 -9.72
N LEU A 491 10.19 5.78 -9.37
CA LEU A 491 9.27 6.38 -8.40
C LEU A 491 7.80 6.37 -8.84
N VAL A 492 6.99 5.48 -8.25
CA VAL A 492 5.53 5.42 -8.45
C VAL A 492 4.82 6.31 -7.41
N LYS A 493 4.47 7.54 -7.81
CA LYS A 493 3.71 8.47 -6.94
C LYS A 493 2.21 8.18 -6.88
N ALA A 494 1.66 7.62 -7.96
CA ALA A 494 0.23 7.39 -8.09
C ALA A 494 -0.13 6.26 -9.04
N MET A 495 -1.04 5.41 -8.59
CA MET A 495 -1.57 4.25 -9.31
C MET A 495 -3.10 4.22 -9.29
N LEU A 496 -3.71 3.71 -10.36
CA LEU A 496 -5.15 3.52 -10.48
C LEU A 496 -5.47 2.03 -10.63
N LEU A 497 -6.28 1.50 -9.71
CA LEU A 497 -6.89 0.17 -9.81
C LEU A 497 -8.24 0.31 -10.50
N ALA A 498 -8.34 -0.10 -11.76
CA ALA A 498 -9.55 -0.01 -12.58
C ALA A 498 -10.09 -1.42 -12.89
N GLY A 499 -11.38 -1.66 -12.66
CA GLY A 499 -11.99 -2.98 -12.86
C GLY A 499 -13.48 -3.00 -12.51
N PRO A 500 -14.21 -4.10 -12.75
CA PRO A 500 -15.62 -4.23 -12.37
C PRO A 500 -15.88 -4.09 -10.85
N ALA A 501 -17.15 -4.05 -10.44
CA ALA A 501 -17.50 -4.15 -9.02
C ALA A 501 -17.07 -5.51 -8.45
N GLY A 502 -16.81 -5.60 -7.14
CA GLY A 502 -16.55 -6.89 -6.47
C GLY A 502 -15.20 -7.58 -6.72
N VAL A 503 -14.33 -7.11 -7.64
CA VAL A 503 -13.00 -7.72 -7.92
C VAL A 503 -11.90 -7.43 -6.88
N GLY A 504 -12.26 -7.10 -5.64
CA GLY A 504 -11.31 -6.88 -4.55
C GLY A 504 -10.50 -5.57 -4.58
N LYS A 505 -10.79 -4.59 -5.45
CA LYS A 505 -10.03 -3.32 -5.54
C LYS A 505 -9.81 -2.61 -4.19
N LYS A 506 -10.83 -2.57 -3.31
CA LYS A 506 -10.73 -1.98 -1.95
C LYS A 506 -9.97 -2.88 -0.96
N MET A 507 -10.04 -4.20 -1.15
CA MET A 507 -9.29 -5.19 -0.38
C MET A 507 -7.78 -5.02 -0.63
N LEU A 508 -7.38 -4.82 -1.89
CA LEU A 508 -5.99 -4.56 -2.28
C LEU A 508 -5.42 -3.28 -1.66
N VAL A 509 -6.20 -2.20 -1.56
CA VAL A 509 -5.78 -0.98 -0.86
C VAL A 509 -5.48 -1.26 0.63
N HIS A 510 -6.35 -2.01 1.30
CA HIS A 510 -6.11 -2.40 2.69
C HIS A 510 -4.92 -3.36 2.83
N ALA A 511 -4.74 -4.29 1.89
CA ALA A 511 -3.59 -5.18 1.86
C ALA A 511 -2.27 -4.39 1.75
N ILE A 512 -2.15 -3.44 0.81
CA ILE A 512 -0.97 -2.57 0.71
C ILE A 512 -0.67 -1.89 2.06
N CYS A 513 -1.70 -1.36 2.75
CA CYS A 513 -1.52 -0.71 4.05
C CYS A 513 -1.09 -1.70 5.15
N GLN A 514 -1.61 -2.92 5.15
CA GLN A 514 -1.28 -3.95 6.14
C GLN A 514 0.09 -4.60 5.90
N GLU A 515 0.55 -4.72 4.66
CA GLU A 515 1.90 -5.22 4.33
C GLU A 515 2.99 -4.21 4.65
N THR A 516 2.74 -2.94 4.34
CA THR A 516 3.73 -1.85 4.48
C THR A 516 3.64 -1.13 5.83
N GLY A 517 2.60 -1.39 6.61
CA GLY A 517 2.30 -0.64 7.84
C GLY A 517 1.87 0.82 7.59
N ALA A 518 1.40 1.14 6.39
CA ALA A 518 1.10 2.51 6.00
C ALA A 518 -0.21 3.06 6.61
N ASN A 519 -0.19 4.36 6.94
CA ASN A 519 -1.41 5.09 7.33
C ASN A 519 -2.35 5.26 6.12
N LEU A 520 -3.65 4.98 6.31
CA LEU A 520 -4.65 5.04 5.24
C LEU A 520 -5.48 6.33 5.32
N PHE A 521 -5.22 7.25 4.40
CA PHE A 521 -6.01 8.48 4.23
C PHE A 521 -7.09 8.27 3.16
N ASP A 522 -8.36 8.56 3.47
CA ASP A 522 -9.49 8.41 2.56
C ASP A 522 -9.97 9.78 2.04
N LEU A 523 -9.59 10.09 0.79
CA LEU A 523 -10.02 11.27 0.04
C LEU A 523 -11.09 10.93 -1.02
N SER A 524 -11.88 9.87 -0.81
CA SER A 524 -13.01 9.53 -1.68
C SER A 524 -14.03 10.67 -1.75
N PRO A 525 -14.64 10.97 -2.92
CA PRO A 525 -15.63 12.06 -3.05
C PRO A 525 -16.82 11.93 -2.08
N LEU A 526 -17.28 10.71 -1.80
CA LEU A 526 -18.32 10.45 -0.80
C LEU A 526 -17.88 10.83 0.63
N ASN A 527 -16.60 10.66 0.97
CA ASN A 527 -16.05 11.01 2.28
C ASN A 527 -15.80 12.52 2.42
N LEU A 528 -15.62 13.23 1.30
CA LEU A 528 -15.32 14.66 1.22
C LEU A 528 -16.56 15.56 1.05
N ALA A 529 -17.72 14.98 0.79
CA ALA A 529 -18.98 15.70 0.70
C ALA A 529 -19.26 16.47 2.01
N GLY A 530 -19.62 17.75 1.90
CA GLY A 530 -19.88 18.65 3.04
C GLY A 530 -18.64 19.11 3.85
N LYS A 531 -17.54 18.34 3.90
CA LYS A 531 -16.39 18.63 4.78
C LYS A 531 -15.53 19.81 4.29
N TYR A 532 -15.07 20.65 5.22
CA TYR A 532 -14.20 21.80 4.99
C TYR A 532 -14.63 22.73 3.83
N PRO A 533 -15.87 23.25 3.79
CA PRO A 533 -16.44 23.87 2.59
C PRO A 533 -15.60 25.01 1.96
N GLY A 534 -15.78 25.19 0.65
CA GLY A 534 -15.06 26.18 -0.14
C GLY A 534 -13.62 25.79 -0.50
N LYS A 535 -12.90 26.73 -1.12
CA LYS A 535 -11.55 26.52 -1.65
C LYS A 535 -10.46 26.62 -0.58
N ALA A 536 -10.59 27.56 0.36
CA ALA A 536 -9.63 27.71 1.45
C ALA A 536 -9.65 26.50 2.39
N GLY A 537 -10.85 26.02 2.77
CA GLY A 537 -11.01 24.79 3.55
C GLY A 537 -10.44 23.56 2.85
N LEU A 538 -10.66 23.41 1.53
CA LEU A 538 -10.04 22.32 0.75
C LEU A 538 -8.51 22.38 0.79
N GLN A 539 -7.92 23.57 0.63
CA GLN A 539 -6.47 23.74 0.67
C GLN A 539 -5.89 23.47 2.06
N MET A 540 -6.59 23.86 3.13
CA MET A 540 -6.22 23.53 4.51
C MET A 540 -6.24 22.02 4.75
N MET A 541 -7.36 21.35 4.42
CA MET A 541 -7.53 19.90 4.56
C MET A 541 -6.46 19.11 3.80
N LEU A 542 -6.21 19.46 2.53
CA LEU A 542 -5.16 18.81 1.74
C LEU A 542 -3.76 19.08 2.32
N HIS A 543 -3.50 20.31 2.79
CA HIS A 543 -2.23 20.63 3.46
C HIS A 543 -2.02 19.80 4.73
N MET A 544 -3.06 19.66 5.57
CA MET A 544 -3.03 18.82 6.77
C MET A 544 -2.77 17.35 6.43
N VAL A 545 -3.57 16.77 5.53
CA VAL A 545 -3.43 15.37 5.11
C VAL A 545 -2.02 15.09 4.59
N PHE A 546 -1.48 15.92 3.71
CA PHE A 546 -0.13 15.71 3.17
C PHE A 546 1.00 16.16 4.13
N LYS A 547 0.72 16.96 5.16
CA LYS A 547 1.68 17.21 6.27
C LYS A 547 1.78 15.97 7.16
N VAL A 548 0.65 15.45 7.65
CA VAL A 548 0.62 14.26 8.50
C VAL A 548 1.12 13.02 7.74
N ALA A 549 0.74 12.82 6.48
CA ALA A 549 1.19 11.69 5.66
C ALA A 549 2.72 11.63 5.46
N ARG A 550 3.39 12.80 5.36
CA ARG A 550 4.86 12.90 5.22
C ARG A 550 5.61 12.76 6.53
N ILE A 551 4.99 13.09 7.67
CA ILE A 551 5.62 12.92 8.99
C ILE A 551 5.42 11.47 9.47
N MET A 552 4.24 10.90 9.27
CA MET A 552 3.85 9.57 9.73
C MET A 552 4.04 8.50 8.65
N GLN A 553 5.14 8.56 7.89
CA GLN A 553 5.42 7.60 6.81
C GLN A 553 5.57 6.14 7.33
N PRO A 554 5.36 5.13 6.46
CA PRO A 554 4.78 5.22 5.12
C PRO A 554 3.28 5.57 5.15
N SER A 555 2.76 6.12 4.05
CA SER A 555 1.35 6.55 3.95
C SER A 555 0.73 6.24 2.60
N VAL A 556 -0.54 5.80 2.61
CA VAL A 556 -1.36 5.56 1.42
C VAL A 556 -2.54 6.53 1.41
N VAL A 557 -2.66 7.31 0.34
CA VAL A 557 -3.79 8.22 0.12
C VAL A 557 -4.74 7.57 -0.88
N TRP A 558 -5.83 6.99 -0.38
CA TRP A 558 -6.85 6.33 -1.18
C TRP A 558 -7.90 7.32 -1.71
N ILE A 559 -8.23 7.21 -2.99
CA ILE A 559 -9.33 7.91 -3.64
C ILE A 559 -10.30 6.87 -4.21
N GLY A 560 -11.35 6.57 -3.44
CA GLY A 560 -12.48 5.76 -3.88
C GLY A 560 -13.26 6.45 -5.01
N ASP A 561 -13.86 5.64 -5.88
CA ASP A 561 -14.60 6.08 -7.07
C ASP A 561 -13.90 7.21 -7.85
N ALA A 562 -12.59 7.02 -8.13
CA ALA A 562 -11.73 8.06 -8.68
C ALA A 562 -12.26 8.69 -9.98
N GLU A 563 -13.09 7.98 -10.76
CA GLU A 563 -13.79 8.48 -11.94
C GLU A 563 -14.65 9.72 -11.64
N LYS A 564 -15.25 9.82 -10.44
CA LYS A 564 -16.13 10.92 -10.02
C LYS A 564 -15.37 12.25 -9.98
N VAL A 565 -14.13 12.22 -9.51
CA VAL A 565 -13.23 13.39 -9.51
C VAL A 565 -12.96 13.91 -10.92
N PHE A 566 -12.91 13.01 -11.90
CA PHE A 566 -12.51 13.32 -13.27
C PHE A 566 -13.66 13.33 -14.28
N TYR A 567 -14.92 13.18 -13.85
CA TYR A 567 -16.11 13.08 -14.70
C TYR A 567 -16.09 14.01 -15.92
N LYS A 568 -16.53 13.50 -17.06
CA LYS A 568 -16.86 14.32 -18.24
C LYS A 568 -18.03 15.26 -17.89
N LYS A 569 -19.19 14.68 -17.61
CA LYS A 569 -20.42 15.36 -17.15
C LYS A 569 -20.79 14.79 -15.78
N VAL A 570 -21.17 15.64 -14.83
CA VAL A 570 -21.62 15.19 -13.49
C VAL A 570 -23.10 14.76 -13.62
N PRO A 571 -23.51 13.58 -13.12
CA PRO A 571 -24.91 13.19 -13.00
C PRO A 571 -25.73 14.22 -12.23
N LYS A 572 -27.06 14.26 -12.38
CA LYS A 572 -27.88 15.26 -11.67
C LYS A 572 -27.92 14.96 -10.16
N GLU A 573 -28.11 13.70 -9.79
CA GLU A 573 -28.13 13.25 -8.39
C GLU A 573 -26.82 13.56 -7.65
N GLU A 574 -25.66 13.35 -8.28
CA GLU A 574 -24.35 13.53 -7.65
C GLU A 574 -23.84 15.00 -7.63
N LYS A 575 -24.66 16.00 -7.99
CA LYS A 575 -24.23 17.41 -7.99
C LYS A 575 -23.95 17.96 -6.61
N GLU A 576 -24.74 17.60 -5.61
CA GLU A 576 -24.63 18.11 -4.24
C GLU A 576 -23.33 17.64 -3.54
N LEU A 577 -22.74 16.54 -4.03
CA LEU A 577 -21.48 15.97 -3.54
C LEU A 577 -20.23 16.77 -3.98
N ASP A 578 -20.36 17.73 -4.91
CA ASP A 578 -19.25 18.42 -5.62
C ASP A 578 -18.05 17.49 -5.95
N PRO A 579 -18.25 16.38 -6.70
CA PRO A 579 -17.24 15.34 -6.83
C PRO A 579 -15.96 15.82 -7.54
N LYS A 580 -16.05 16.86 -8.38
CA LYS A 580 -14.92 17.41 -9.16
C LYS A 580 -13.95 18.28 -8.34
N ARG A 581 -14.25 18.53 -7.07
CA ARG A 581 -13.54 19.44 -6.17
C ARG A 581 -12.02 19.25 -6.14
N LEU A 582 -11.53 18.01 -6.08
CA LEU A 582 -10.09 17.68 -6.03
C LEU A 582 -9.34 17.85 -7.38
N LYS A 583 -10.05 17.91 -8.51
CA LYS A 583 -9.47 17.75 -9.86
C LYS A 583 -8.33 18.73 -10.18
N LYS A 584 -8.36 19.94 -9.62
CA LYS A 584 -7.38 21.00 -9.90
C LYS A 584 -6.13 20.95 -9.00
N ASP A 585 -6.20 20.27 -7.87
CA ASP A 585 -5.15 20.32 -6.84
C ASP A 585 -4.33 19.01 -6.77
N LEU A 586 -4.91 17.84 -7.10
CA LEU A 586 -4.16 16.58 -7.23
C LEU A 586 -2.89 16.69 -8.12
N PRO A 587 -2.91 17.32 -9.32
CA PRO A 587 -1.69 17.46 -10.14
C PRO A 587 -0.64 18.43 -9.58
N LYS A 588 -0.98 19.23 -8.54
CA LYS A 588 -0.02 20.07 -7.82
C LYS A 588 0.61 19.28 -6.67
N ILE A 589 -0.21 18.54 -5.94
CA ILE A 589 0.21 17.68 -4.83
C ILE A 589 1.20 16.63 -5.32
N LEU A 590 0.95 15.97 -6.45
CA LEU A 590 1.89 15.01 -7.07
C LEU A 590 3.26 15.61 -7.44
N LYS A 591 3.33 16.93 -7.63
CA LYS A 591 4.59 17.66 -7.82
C LYS A 591 5.26 18.09 -6.51
N SER A 592 4.49 18.12 -5.41
CA SER A 592 4.98 18.44 -4.07
C SER A 592 5.55 17.23 -3.34
N ILE A 593 5.11 16.01 -3.66
CA ILE A 593 5.69 14.76 -3.16
C ILE A 593 7.09 14.61 -3.77
N LYS A 594 8.13 14.51 -2.94
CA LYS A 594 9.52 14.27 -3.36
C LYS A 594 9.80 12.78 -3.63
N SER A 595 11.03 12.44 -4.00
CA SER A 595 11.56 11.07 -4.02
C SER A 595 11.92 10.53 -2.63
N GLU A 596 12.02 11.39 -1.62
CA GLU A 596 12.25 11.02 -0.21
C GLU A 596 10.93 10.62 0.50
N ASP A 597 9.77 11.07 -0.02
CA ASP A 597 8.45 10.96 0.63
C ASP A 597 7.74 9.63 0.26
N ARG A 598 7.75 8.64 1.16
CA ARG A 598 6.99 7.36 1.04
C ARG A 598 5.47 7.55 1.17
N VAL A 599 4.89 8.27 0.19
CA VAL A 599 3.47 8.60 0.10
C VAL A 599 2.92 8.21 -1.26
N LEU A 600 2.08 7.17 -1.30
CA LEU A 600 1.47 6.63 -2.51
C LEU A 600 0.00 7.05 -2.64
N ILE A 601 -0.40 7.62 -3.78
CA ILE A 601 -1.81 7.89 -4.08
C ILE A 601 -2.42 6.72 -4.85
N VAL A 602 -3.42 6.05 -4.26
CA VAL A 602 -4.10 4.90 -4.88
C VAL A 602 -5.55 5.27 -5.23
N GLY A 603 -5.85 5.38 -6.52
CA GLY A 603 -7.21 5.49 -7.00
C GLY A 603 -7.85 4.12 -7.17
N THR A 604 -9.14 3.97 -6.83
CA THR A 604 -9.93 2.79 -7.23
C THR A 604 -11.11 3.24 -8.08
N SER A 605 -11.37 2.55 -9.19
CA SER A 605 -12.43 2.93 -10.15
C SER A 605 -13.26 1.73 -10.60
N GLN A 606 -14.59 1.91 -10.68
CA GLN A 606 -15.51 0.92 -11.26
C GLN A 606 -15.78 1.23 -12.74
N ASN A 607 -16.15 2.48 -13.03
CA ASN A 607 -16.62 2.93 -14.33
C ASN A 607 -15.67 4.01 -14.90
N PRO A 608 -14.40 3.67 -15.20
CA PRO A 608 -13.37 4.64 -15.56
C PRO A 608 -13.64 5.36 -16.89
N PHE A 609 -14.52 4.81 -17.73
CA PHE A 609 -15.00 5.43 -18.97
C PHE A 609 -15.83 6.70 -18.74
N ASN A 610 -16.41 6.91 -17.55
CA ASN A 610 -17.12 8.14 -17.20
C ASN A 610 -16.17 9.34 -16.96
N ALA A 611 -14.90 9.06 -16.66
CA ALA A 611 -13.85 10.05 -16.48
C ALA A 611 -13.32 10.63 -17.79
N ASP A 612 -12.79 11.85 -17.74
CA ASP A 612 -11.88 12.36 -18.76
C ASP A 612 -10.50 11.67 -18.62
N ILE A 613 -10.21 10.78 -19.56
CA ILE A 613 -8.96 10.00 -19.66
C ILE A 613 -7.73 10.92 -19.58
N LYS A 614 -7.73 12.09 -20.24
CA LYS A 614 -6.56 12.99 -20.24
C LYS A 614 -6.26 13.56 -18.86
N SER A 615 -7.29 13.94 -18.11
CA SER A 615 -7.12 14.42 -16.73
C SER A 615 -6.74 13.30 -15.77
N LEU A 616 -7.32 12.11 -15.96
CA LEU A 616 -7.12 10.94 -15.10
C LEU A 616 -5.68 10.40 -15.22
N CYS A 617 -5.21 10.15 -16.45
CA CYS A 617 -3.83 9.66 -16.72
C CYS A 617 -2.74 10.70 -16.42
N LYS A 618 -3.10 11.97 -16.22
CA LYS A 618 -2.17 13.02 -15.75
C LYS A 618 -1.91 12.94 -14.24
N VAL A 619 -2.81 12.28 -13.49
CA VAL A 619 -2.70 12.05 -12.04
C VAL A 619 -2.17 10.65 -11.79
N TYR A 620 -2.77 9.63 -12.40
CA TYR A 620 -2.35 8.24 -12.24
C TYR A 620 -1.41 7.82 -13.36
N SER A 621 -0.13 7.68 -13.02
CA SER A 621 0.93 7.27 -13.95
C SER A 621 0.89 5.78 -14.28
N LYS A 622 0.61 4.93 -13.28
CA LYS A 622 0.43 3.48 -13.42
C LYS A 622 -1.06 3.16 -13.41
N ILE A 623 -1.55 2.39 -14.39
CA ILE A 623 -2.97 2.02 -14.50
C ILE A 623 -3.06 0.49 -14.58
N ILE A 624 -3.55 -0.11 -13.50
CA ILE A 624 -3.70 -1.55 -13.33
C ILE A 624 -5.14 -1.91 -13.66
N LEU A 625 -5.30 -2.70 -14.73
CA LEU A 625 -6.58 -3.28 -15.14
C LEU A 625 -6.82 -4.59 -14.37
N ILE A 626 -7.83 -4.62 -13.50
CA ILE A 626 -8.21 -5.79 -12.72
C ILE A 626 -9.47 -6.40 -13.36
N PRO A 627 -9.39 -7.61 -13.94
CA PRO A 627 -10.51 -8.23 -14.61
C PRO A 627 -11.38 -9.07 -13.69
N ARG A 628 -12.37 -9.74 -14.29
CA ARG A 628 -13.11 -10.83 -13.66
C ARG A 628 -12.14 -12.00 -13.38
N PRO A 629 -12.35 -12.80 -12.32
CA PRO A 629 -11.57 -14.03 -12.13
C PRO A 629 -11.81 -15.00 -13.29
N ASP A 630 -10.73 -15.55 -13.83
CA ASP A 630 -10.75 -16.61 -14.84
C ASP A 630 -11.20 -17.96 -14.25
N TYR A 631 -11.34 -19.00 -15.08
CA TYR A 631 -11.81 -20.30 -14.62
C TYR A 631 -10.93 -20.94 -13.52
N ALA A 632 -9.60 -20.86 -13.65
CA ALA A 632 -8.67 -21.44 -12.70
C ALA A 632 -8.69 -20.66 -11.38
N SER A 633 -8.63 -19.32 -11.44
CA SER A 633 -8.83 -18.50 -10.23
C SER A 633 -10.17 -18.79 -9.55
N ARG A 634 -11.29 -18.86 -10.29
CA ARG A 634 -12.62 -19.17 -9.70
C ARG A 634 -12.64 -20.52 -9.00
N PHE A 635 -12.02 -21.55 -9.56
CA PHE A 635 -11.92 -22.88 -8.94
C PHE A 635 -11.20 -22.83 -7.59
N ILE A 636 -10.03 -22.17 -7.53
CA ILE A 636 -9.26 -22.01 -6.29
C ILE A 636 -10.02 -21.13 -5.30
N MET A 637 -10.61 -20.02 -5.76
CA MET A 637 -11.39 -19.10 -4.92
C MET A 637 -12.61 -19.78 -4.28
N TRP A 638 -13.38 -20.59 -5.02
CA TRP A 638 -14.50 -21.35 -4.42
C TRP A 638 -14.01 -22.29 -3.32
N LYS A 639 -12.91 -23.03 -3.56
CA LYS A 639 -12.30 -23.92 -2.56
C LYS A 639 -11.89 -23.15 -1.30
N HIS A 640 -11.11 -22.09 -1.45
CA HIS A 640 -10.57 -21.32 -0.33
C HIS A 640 -11.65 -20.56 0.44
N LEU A 641 -12.57 -19.87 -0.25
CA LEU A 641 -13.63 -19.09 0.41
C LEU A 641 -14.62 -19.96 1.17
N ILE A 642 -14.93 -21.18 0.68
CA ILE A 642 -15.79 -22.13 1.41
C ILE A 642 -15.09 -22.56 2.71
N ILE A 643 -13.81 -22.93 2.65
CA ILE A 643 -13.01 -23.34 3.82
C ILE A 643 -12.88 -22.18 4.83
N GLN A 644 -12.59 -20.96 4.38
CA GLN A 644 -12.49 -19.78 5.23
C GLN A 644 -13.80 -19.45 5.98
N ASN A 645 -14.96 -19.80 5.41
CA ASN A 645 -16.27 -19.63 6.05
C ASN A 645 -16.74 -20.90 6.81
N GLY A 646 -15.82 -21.83 7.12
CA GLY A 646 -16.09 -23.04 7.91
C GLY A 646 -16.79 -24.18 7.16
N GLY A 647 -16.89 -24.09 5.83
CA GLY A 647 -17.46 -25.14 4.99
C GLY A 647 -16.44 -26.23 4.63
N GLU A 648 -16.90 -27.49 4.59
CA GLU A 648 -16.08 -28.64 4.21
C GLU A 648 -16.21 -28.96 2.71
N VAL A 649 -15.09 -28.96 1.99
CA VAL A 649 -15.02 -29.39 0.58
C VAL A 649 -14.92 -30.92 0.54
N THR A 650 -16.02 -31.57 0.19
CA THR A 650 -16.11 -33.03 0.03
C THR A 650 -16.29 -33.40 -1.45
N GLY A 651 -16.11 -34.68 -1.81
CA GLY A 651 -16.32 -35.14 -3.19
C GLY A 651 -17.75 -34.97 -3.73
N ALA A 652 -18.74 -34.64 -2.89
CA ALA A 652 -20.09 -34.27 -3.30
C ALA A 652 -20.21 -32.83 -3.84
N LEU A 653 -19.20 -31.99 -3.59
CA LEU A 653 -19.12 -30.61 -4.06
C LEU A 653 -18.24 -30.53 -5.32
N ASP A 654 -18.86 -30.61 -6.50
CA ASP A 654 -18.15 -30.37 -7.76
C ASP A 654 -17.84 -28.87 -7.93
N LEU A 655 -16.61 -28.51 -7.55
CA LEU A 655 -16.03 -27.17 -7.73
C LEU A 655 -15.78 -26.81 -9.20
N SER A 656 -15.55 -27.79 -10.09
CA SER A 656 -15.30 -27.54 -11.52
C SER A 656 -16.58 -27.06 -12.20
N SER A 657 -17.70 -27.76 -12.02
CA SER A 657 -19.00 -27.29 -12.53
C SER A 657 -19.40 -25.95 -11.91
N LEU A 658 -19.15 -25.74 -10.61
CA LEU A 658 -19.43 -24.45 -9.97
C LEU A 658 -18.59 -23.30 -10.56
N ALA A 659 -17.30 -23.53 -10.84
CA ALA A 659 -16.41 -22.55 -11.47
C ALA A 659 -16.76 -22.26 -12.95
N LYS A 660 -17.37 -23.22 -13.67
CA LYS A 660 -17.93 -23.01 -15.02
C LYS A 660 -19.21 -22.17 -14.97
N ILE A 661 -20.16 -22.53 -14.10
CA ILE A 661 -21.45 -21.84 -13.95
C ILE A 661 -21.25 -20.41 -13.42
N SER A 662 -20.22 -20.17 -12.60
CA SER A 662 -19.90 -18.84 -12.08
C SER A 662 -19.07 -17.97 -13.03
N ASP A 663 -19.08 -18.21 -14.34
CA ASP A 663 -18.52 -17.23 -15.28
C ASP A 663 -19.33 -15.92 -15.29
N GLY A 664 -18.67 -14.79 -15.51
CA GLY A 664 -19.25 -13.45 -15.33
C GLY A 664 -19.29 -12.95 -13.88
N TYR A 665 -19.18 -13.83 -12.87
CA TYR A 665 -19.23 -13.44 -11.46
C TYR A 665 -17.86 -13.04 -10.90
N THR A 666 -17.87 -12.17 -9.88
CA THR A 666 -16.65 -11.63 -9.24
C THR A 666 -16.45 -12.18 -7.83
N GLN A 667 -15.27 -11.98 -7.25
CA GLN A 667 -14.94 -12.42 -5.88
C GLN A 667 -16.00 -11.95 -4.86
N GLY A 668 -16.46 -10.70 -4.96
CA GLY A 668 -17.50 -10.15 -4.09
C GLY A 668 -18.83 -10.90 -4.21
N HIS A 669 -19.24 -11.28 -5.41
CA HIS A 669 -20.46 -12.07 -5.63
C HIS A 669 -20.31 -13.48 -5.04
N MET A 670 -19.13 -14.11 -5.22
CA MET A 670 -18.83 -15.42 -4.63
C MET A 670 -18.87 -15.37 -3.10
N VAL A 671 -18.25 -14.36 -2.46
CA VAL A 671 -18.30 -14.16 -1.00
C VAL A 671 -19.75 -13.98 -0.50
N GLN A 672 -20.54 -13.14 -1.16
CA GLN A 672 -21.94 -12.91 -0.80
C GLN A 672 -22.80 -14.18 -0.91
N VAL A 673 -22.60 -14.97 -1.97
CA VAL A 673 -23.28 -16.25 -2.17
C VAL A 673 -22.87 -17.25 -1.08
N ILE A 674 -21.58 -17.35 -0.75
CA ILE A 674 -21.08 -18.25 0.30
C ILE A 674 -21.65 -17.86 1.66
N GLN A 675 -21.66 -16.58 2.02
CA GLN A 675 -22.27 -16.09 3.27
C GLN A 675 -23.78 -16.35 3.34
N THR A 676 -24.47 -16.35 2.19
CA THR A 676 -25.90 -16.67 2.11
C THR A 676 -26.18 -18.17 2.31
N VAL A 677 -25.28 -19.05 1.87
CA VAL A 677 -25.42 -20.52 1.98
C VAL A 677 -24.90 -21.03 3.33
N LEU A 678 -23.69 -20.64 3.72
CA LEU A 678 -22.99 -21.10 4.92
C LEU A 678 -23.41 -20.36 6.20
N THR A 679 -24.71 -20.31 6.44
CA THR A 679 -25.26 -19.88 7.74
C THR A 679 -24.84 -20.84 8.86
N GLU A 680 -24.78 -20.37 10.12
CA GLU A 680 -24.45 -21.21 11.29
C GLU A 680 -25.27 -22.52 11.33
N ARG A 681 -26.56 -22.43 11.00
CA ARG A 681 -27.48 -23.57 10.89
C ARG A 681 -27.04 -24.57 9.80
N ARG A 682 -26.53 -24.09 8.66
CA ARG A 682 -26.03 -24.95 7.58
C ARG A 682 -24.71 -25.62 7.97
N LEU A 683 -23.81 -24.89 8.64
CA LEU A 683 -22.55 -25.42 9.16
C LEU A 683 -22.77 -26.58 10.12
N GLN A 684 -23.70 -26.45 11.08
CA GLN A 684 -24.09 -27.54 11.99
C GLN A 684 -24.63 -28.79 11.29
N GLN A 685 -25.10 -28.66 10.04
CA GLN A 685 -25.68 -29.76 9.25
C GLN A 685 -24.67 -30.45 8.32
N LEU A 686 -23.45 -29.93 8.14
CA LEU A 686 -22.44 -30.50 7.24
C LEU A 686 -22.18 -31.99 7.51
N ASN A 687 -22.02 -32.35 8.79
CA ASN A 687 -21.85 -33.72 9.28
C ASN A 687 -22.97 -34.72 8.89
N LYS A 688 -24.14 -34.23 8.46
CA LYS A 688 -25.30 -35.05 8.06
C LYS A 688 -25.65 -34.92 6.58
N ARG A 689 -25.40 -33.73 6.01
CA ARG A 689 -25.66 -33.39 4.61
C ARG A 689 -24.45 -32.59 4.10
N PRO A 690 -23.58 -33.17 3.26
CA PRO A 690 -22.45 -32.44 2.68
C PRO A 690 -22.94 -31.27 1.82
N LEU A 691 -22.03 -30.36 1.46
CA LEU A 691 -22.32 -29.30 0.50
C LEU A 691 -22.45 -29.87 -0.91
N THR A 692 -23.36 -29.32 -1.69
CA THR A 692 -23.53 -29.64 -3.12
C THR A 692 -23.51 -28.36 -3.93
N SER A 693 -23.03 -28.43 -5.19
CA SER A 693 -22.93 -27.27 -6.08
C SER A 693 -24.28 -26.56 -6.29
N SER A 694 -25.38 -27.32 -6.34
CA SER A 694 -26.75 -26.82 -6.49
C SER A 694 -27.15 -25.78 -5.44
N GLU A 695 -26.65 -25.87 -4.21
CA GLU A 695 -26.98 -24.93 -3.12
C GLU A 695 -26.44 -23.52 -3.38
N PHE A 696 -25.35 -23.40 -4.15
CA PHE A 696 -24.74 -22.12 -4.53
C PHE A 696 -25.35 -21.53 -5.81
N VAL A 697 -25.92 -22.35 -6.71
CA VAL A 697 -26.50 -21.88 -7.98
C VAL A 697 -27.72 -20.98 -7.76
N THR A 698 -28.63 -21.32 -6.84
CA THR A 698 -29.86 -20.52 -6.62
C THR A 698 -29.58 -19.11 -6.07
N PRO A 699 -28.67 -18.89 -5.10
CA PRO A 699 -28.26 -17.54 -4.71
C PRO A 699 -27.46 -16.81 -5.79
N LEU A 700 -26.60 -17.51 -6.54
CA LEU A 700 -25.80 -16.93 -7.63
C LEU A 700 -26.70 -16.33 -8.72
N ALA A 701 -27.73 -17.06 -9.14
CA ALA A 701 -28.72 -16.62 -10.13
C ALA A 701 -29.60 -15.42 -9.69
N LYS A 702 -29.55 -15.00 -8.41
CA LYS A 702 -30.23 -13.79 -7.92
C LYS A 702 -29.34 -12.55 -7.95
N THR A 703 -28.05 -12.70 -8.25
CA THR A 703 -27.08 -11.62 -8.34
C THR A 703 -26.74 -11.39 -9.80
N ASP A 704 -26.71 -10.13 -10.23
CA ASP A 704 -26.34 -9.80 -11.61
C ASP A 704 -24.85 -10.10 -11.86
N PRO A 705 -24.51 -10.82 -12.94
CA PRO A 705 -23.12 -11.00 -13.37
C PRO A 705 -22.58 -9.70 -13.99
N VAL A 706 -21.26 -9.62 -14.14
CA VAL A 706 -20.63 -8.58 -14.98
C VAL A 706 -20.86 -8.97 -16.44
N PHE A 707 -21.65 -8.16 -17.15
CA PHE A 707 -22.00 -8.40 -18.55
C PHE A 707 -20.80 -8.19 -19.49
N GLN A 708 -20.83 -8.86 -20.65
CA GLN A 708 -19.77 -8.78 -21.66
C GLN A 708 -19.54 -7.34 -22.15
N ASP A 709 -20.61 -6.58 -22.37
CA ASP A 709 -20.58 -5.16 -22.76
C ASP A 709 -19.77 -4.29 -21.79
N GLU A 710 -19.87 -4.54 -20.47
CA GLU A 710 -19.10 -3.81 -19.45
C GLU A 710 -17.60 -4.14 -19.54
N GLU A 711 -17.28 -5.41 -19.77
CA GLU A 711 -15.92 -5.89 -19.93
C GLU A 711 -15.29 -5.33 -21.22
N GLU A 712 -16.02 -5.33 -22.33
CA GLU A 712 -15.58 -4.73 -23.59
C GLU A 712 -15.43 -3.22 -23.48
N ALA A 713 -16.35 -2.52 -22.81
CA ALA A 713 -16.22 -1.09 -22.54
C ALA A 713 -14.96 -0.78 -21.73
N LEU A 714 -14.61 -1.63 -20.77
CA LEU A 714 -13.40 -1.52 -19.96
C LEU A 714 -12.12 -1.82 -20.75
N LYS A 715 -12.09 -2.89 -21.58
CA LYS A 715 -10.99 -3.20 -22.52
C LYS A 715 -10.76 -2.04 -23.50
N ASN A 716 -11.84 -1.58 -24.14
CA ASN A 716 -11.84 -0.45 -25.07
C ASN A 716 -11.43 0.87 -24.42
N TRP A 717 -11.66 1.04 -23.12
CA TRP A 717 -11.15 2.16 -22.34
C TRP A 717 -9.65 2.00 -22.04
N TYR A 718 -9.21 0.81 -21.62
CA TYR A 718 -7.81 0.54 -21.30
C TYR A 718 -6.88 0.71 -22.51
N ALA A 719 -7.31 0.26 -23.70
CA ALA A 719 -6.61 0.49 -24.96
C ALA A 719 -6.43 2.00 -25.29
N LYS A 720 -7.27 2.89 -24.76
CA LYS A 720 -7.21 4.35 -24.99
C LYS A 720 -6.28 5.09 -24.00
N THR A 721 -5.71 4.39 -23.02
CA THR A 721 -4.69 4.92 -22.09
C THR A 721 -3.37 5.24 -22.83
N PRO A 722 -2.43 5.99 -22.21
CA PRO A 722 -1.14 6.27 -22.84
C PRO A 722 -0.33 5.01 -23.22
N GLN A 723 -0.32 3.98 -22.37
CA GLN A 723 0.34 2.70 -22.65
C GLN A 723 -0.38 1.92 -23.75
N GLY A 724 -1.71 1.75 -23.66
CA GLY A 724 -2.50 1.08 -24.70
C GLY A 724 -2.33 1.72 -26.08
N LYS A 725 -2.24 3.04 -26.15
CA LYS A 725 -1.94 3.77 -27.39
C LYS A 725 -0.52 3.57 -27.90
N LYS A 726 0.48 3.52 -27.02
CA LYS A 726 1.86 3.19 -27.42
C LYS A 726 1.93 1.77 -27.99
N ARG A 727 1.30 0.79 -27.32
CA ARG A 727 1.21 -0.60 -27.80
C ARG A 727 0.52 -0.69 -29.16
N ALA A 728 -0.64 -0.06 -29.35
CA ALA A 728 -1.34 -0.05 -30.63
C ALA A 728 -0.52 0.61 -31.77
N LYS A 729 0.30 1.62 -31.46
CA LYS A 729 1.27 2.20 -32.42
C LYS A 729 2.39 1.21 -32.76
N ALA A 730 2.98 0.56 -31.75
CA ALA A 730 4.04 -0.44 -31.94
C ALA A 730 3.57 -1.64 -32.78
N ALA A 731 2.40 -2.20 -32.46
CA ALA A 731 1.79 -3.30 -33.22
C ALA A 731 1.44 -2.92 -34.67
N SER A 732 1.20 -1.64 -34.97
CA SER A 732 0.93 -1.16 -36.34
C SER A 732 2.19 -0.77 -37.13
N GLY A 733 3.39 -1.00 -36.59
CA GLY A 733 4.67 -0.75 -37.27
C GLY A 733 5.01 0.73 -37.51
N LYS A 734 4.20 1.68 -37.05
CA LYS A 734 4.39 3.13 -37.25
C LYS A 734 5.31 3.77 -36.21
N GLU A 735 6.52 3.25 -36.08
CA GLU A 735 7.59 3.90 -35.31
C GLU A 735 8.39 4.85 -36.22
N GLY A 736 7.91 6.09 -36.39
CA GLY A 736 8.56 7.05 -37.29
C GLY A 736 8.14 8.52 -37.21
N GLU A 737 7.14 8.89 -36.39
CA GLU A 737 6.78 10.30 -36.17
C GLU A 737 6.71 10.63 -34.67
N GLU A 738 7.76 11.28 -34.17
CA GLU A 738 7.69 11.99 -32.90
C GLU A 738 6.75 13.20 -33.04
N GLU A 739 5.73 13.30 -32.17
CA GLU A 739 4.86 14.48 -32.10
C GLU A 739 5.66 15.68 -31.58
N SER A 740 6.32 16.41 -32.49
CA SER A 740 6.83 17.75 -32.18
C SER A 740 5.66 18.66 -31.76
N PRO A 741 5.81 19.47 -30.69
CA PRO A 741 4.69 20.22 -30.14
C PRO A 741 4.20 21.31 -31.11
N PRO A 742 2.87 21.55 -31.20
CA PRO A 742 2.30 22.41 -32.23
C PRO A 742 2.75 23.86 -32.07
N LYS A 743 3.62 24.33 -32.99
CA LYS A 743 3.94 25.75 -33.14
C LYS A 743 2.67 26.50 -33.52
N GLY A 744 2.24 27.42 -32.64
CA GLY A 744 0.93 28.05 -32.73
C GLY A 744 0.71 28.86 -34.02
N ALA A 745 -0.32 28.47 -34.79
CA ALA A 745 -0.82 29.25 -35.91
C ALA A 745 -1.48 30.54 -35.41
N LYS A 746 -0.81 31.68 -35.57
CA LYS A 746 -1.44 33.00 -35.42
C LYS A 746 -2.25 33.32 -36.68
N ALA A 747 -3.57 33.25 -36.58
CA ALA A 747 -4.46 33.75 -37.62
C ALA A 747 -4.30 35.27 -37.79
N ALA A 748 -3.66 35.69 -38.88
CA ALA A 748 -3.58 37.10 -39.29
C ALA A 748 -4.72 37.42 -40.25
N ASN A 749 -5.91 37.69 -39.71
CA ASN A 749 -7.06 38.09 -40.52
C ASN A 749 -6.90 39.56 -40.96
N LYS A 750 -6.43 39.78 -42.19
CA LYS A 750 -6.21 41.13 -42.74
C LYS A 750 -7.05 41.33 -44.01
N LYS A 751 -8.35 41.59 -43.83
CA LYS A 751 -9.21 42.09 -44.92
C LYS A 751 -8.69 43.47 -45.37
N GLY A 752 -8.23 43.55 -46.61
CA GLY A 752 -8.07 44.81 -47.33
C GLY A 752 -9.43 45.28 -47.86
N LYS A 753 -9.60 46.61 -47.95
CA LYS A 753 -10.81 47.26 -48.46
C LYS A 753 -11.11 46.89 -49.92
N LYS A 754 -12.37 46.60 -50.23
CA LYS A 754 -13.26 47.61 -50.84
C LYS A 754 -14.56 47.64 -50.05
#